data_AF-A0AAD5DWV9-F1
#
_entry.id   AF-A0AAD5DWV9-F1
#
_cell.length_a   1.000
_cell.length_b   1.000
_cell.length_c   1.000
_cell.angle_alpha   90.00
_cell.angle_beta   90.00
_cell.angle_gamma   90.00
#
_symmetry.space_group_name_H-M   'P 1'
#
loop_
_entity.id
_entity.type
_entity.pdbx_description
1 polymer ?
#
loop_
_entity_poly.entity_id
_entity_poly.type
_entity_poly.pdbx_seq_one_letter_code
_entity_poly.pdbx_strand_id
1 'polypeptide(L)'
;MVAHKDEALWLSAEQQAEWLAFKRQVPMLWFGAFMAFNSLAWVALRIINRRRTIKHPKNHAYIKAAVCAATHAILSLAVSAYALLHRDLSACEGRAFCFDDMTARMLTVHAGYALFEVMFWQRSAAVAVPWNEMVFLGNLVSLLMAAAALVYPCRLSVIVLPAQQVLEAATLVDCARRLCSVYGAPWHIRFKLQLGFMAAYFLKFVGSAGIAGFVYWWIRSNNLWKLDLPEGASTFNSVYGLIMLSGSVVLALVHFKWMQNAVQMTNELVGAVNAEQQKQRAAAQTLAGGGGSGSGGSAKKKGGGLLGRSAAGALALLACLCACAAPASSTLTGPPIGPWKGSRGVRQQPQGLLGGEKPLVERCQERWRETRLDHFTWHKPRYWEQRYFTCDEFYQPGGPIFFYLGNEADVTLYLNNTGLMWELAPRHQALLVFAEHRFYGQSKPFKPSKLRKKKHMGYLTTEQAMADYATLIWELRGELKDPDAPVIGFGGSYGGMLASWFRLKYPHLMDGAIAASAPIWTYKGEDPPVDPGAFARIVTQDASPEGGSAEACAPNMRQAWRALRELGGTEEGRQAVSEAMRLCEDSVLENEDDVTALRDWAASAWDYLAMGNYPYPSSYIVNGAQPPLPAFPVRVACEHLGDAELAGDALRLLRALRAAVGVFYNHTGDLACFSFKQGPNPETDEDSNFWGYQYCTEQFMPFAKDGVHDMFWKEPFSTKQTEAGCREQWGVEPRTLWASVEWGGRRLEAASNIVFSNGLLDPWSGGGVLHNISEANDVVAVIIPEGAHHLDLMFSNPLDPPSVREARALEERYIEKWVAQARERSRARAALHSSGGGGTGLGGGAEAVHGALVAKE
;
A
#
# COMPACT_ATOMS: atom_id res chain seq x y z
N MET A 1 10.03 20.67 12.67
CA MET A 1 10.40 21.48 13.85
C MET A 1 9.12 22.04 14.44
N VAL A 2 8.53 21.33 15.39
CA VAL A 2 7.43 21.86 16.23
C VAL A 2 8.07 22.41 17.50
N ALA A 3 7.61 23.58 17.96
CA ALA A 3 8.17 24.25 19.12
C ALA A 3 7.53 23.76 20.41
N HIS A 4 8.06 22.68 21.02
CA HIS A 4 7.85 22.45 22.45
C HIS A 4 8.66 23.49 23.23
N LYS A 5 7.96 24.28 24.07
CA LYS A 5 8.52 25.48 24.71
C LYS A 5 8.94 25.29 26.16
N ASP A 6 8.76 24.09 26.72
CA ASP A 6 8.83 23.81 28.16
C ASP A 6 9.84 22.71 28.56
N GLU A 7 10.99 22.59 27.87
CA GLU A 7 12.13 21.73 28.30
C GLU A 7 12.96 22.34 29.47
N ALA A 8 12.38 23.25 30.27
CA ALA A 8 13.12 24.02 31.27
C ALA A 8 13.29 23.33 32.64
N LEU A 9 12.67 22.16 32.87
CA LEU A 9 12.45 21.63 34.23
C LEU A 9 13.38 20.48 34.70
N TRP A 10 14.22 19.88 33.84
CA TRP A 10 14.85 18.58 34.14
C TRP A 10 16.34 18.43 33.78
N LEU A 11 17.06 19.52 33.52
CA LEU A 11 18.51 19.49 33.24
C LEU A 11 19.24 20.54 34.08
N SER A 12 20.44 20.22 34.57
CA SER A 12 21.31 21.23 35.19
C SER A 12 21.76 22.27 34.16
N ALA A 13 22.13 23.47 34.62
CA ALA A 13 22.63 24.53 33.73
C ALA A 13 23.85 24.09 32.90
N GLU A 14 24.66 23.18 33.45
CA GLU A 14 25.82 22.57 32.79
C GLU A 14 25.40 21.61 31.68
N GLN A 15 24.43 20.72 31.94
CA GLN A 15 23.88 19.80 30.94
C GLN A 15 23.14 20.54 29.81
N GLN A 16 22.45 21.65 30.13
CA GLN A 16 21.85 22.53 29.11
C GLN A 16 22.92 23.18 28.23
N ALA A 17 24.06 23.59 28.80
CA ALA A 17 25.18 24.15 28.04
C ALA A 17 25.84 23.11 27.11
N GLU A 18 26.05 21.87 27.58
CA GLU A 18 26.54 20.77 26.74
C GLU A 18 25.57 20.41 25.61
N TRP A 19 24.27 20.34 25.89
CA TRP A 19 23.24 20.08 24.88
C TRP A 19 23.17 21.17 23.81
N LEU A 20 23.30 22.44 24.21
CA LEU A 20 23.39 23.58 23.29
C LEU A 20 24.69 23.57 22.47
N ALA A 21 25.81 23.15 23.06
CA ALA A 21 27.08 22.97 22.34
C ALA A 21 26.99 21.84 21.30
N PHE A 22 26.37 20.71 21.65
CA PHE A 22 26.12 19.60 20.74
C PHE A 22 25.18 19.99 19.59
N LYS A 23 24.04 20.63 19.88
CA LYS A 23 23.11 21.17 18.86
C LYS A 23 23.79 22.15 17.90
N ARG A 24 24.84 22.88 18.31
CA ARG A 24 25.63 23.75 17.42
C ARG A 24 26.61 23.00 16.50
N GLN A 25 27.00 21.77 16.83
CA GLN A 25 27.87 20.93 15.98
C GLN A 25 27.10 20.11 14.94
N VAL A 26 25.83 19.75 15.23
CA VAL A 26 24.98 18.98 14.31
C VAL A 26 24.86 19.63 12.91
N PRO A 27 24.69 20.96 12.74
CA PRO A 27 24.70 21.61 11.43
C PRO A 27 26.04 21.48 10.69
N MET A 28 27.19 21.48 11.37
CA MET A 28 28.50 21.27 10.72
C MET A 28 28.66 19.83 10.24
N LEU A 29 28.20 18.85 11.02
CA LEU A 29 28.20 17.44 10.63
C LEU A 29 27.25 17.20 9.44
N TRP A 30 26.06 17.81 9.45
CA TRP A 30 25.14 17.79 8.30
C TRP A 30 25.71 18.49 7.07
N PHE A 31 26.37 19.64 7.23
CA PHE A 31 27.03 20.33 6.12
C PHE A 31 28.19 19.50 5.55
N GLY A 32 28.99 18.85 6.40
CA GLY A 32 30.03 17.90 5.98
C GLY A 32 29.47 16.71 5.20
N ALA A 33 28.42 16.07 5.72
CA ALA A 33 27.73 14.97 5.04
C ALA A 33 27.09 15.41 3.70
N PHE A 34 26.47 16.58 3.65
CA PHE A 34 25.89 17.16 2.45
C PHE A 34 26.94 17.53 1.40
N MET A 35 28.09 18.08 1.81
CA MET A 35 29.21 18.37 0.91
C MET A 35 29.87 17.09 0.38
N ALA A 36 30.01 16.05 1.20
CA ALA A 36 30.47 14.74 0.76
C ALA A 36 29.48 14.09 -0.23
N PHE A 37 28.18 14.14 0.04
CA PHE A 37 27.12 13.64 -0.82
C PHE A 37 27.11 14.35 -2.19
N ASN A 38 27.16 15.69 -2.21
CA ASN A 38 27.22 16.46 -3.46
C ASN A 38 28.51 16.19 -4.24
N SER A 39 29.65 16.06 -3.57
CA SER A 39 30.93 15.73 -4.22
C SER A 39 30.88 14.35 -4.89
N LEU A 40 30.33 13.34 -4.20
CA LEU A 40 30.15 11.99 -4.73
C LEU A 40 29.11 11.94 -5.86
N ALA A 41 27.99 12.64 -5.73
CA ALA A 41 26.96 12.75 -6.78
C ALA A 41 27.51 13.40 -8.06
N TRP A 42 28.33 14.46 -7.92
CA TRP A 42 28.94 15.16 -9.06
C TRP A 42 29.98 14.29 -9.80
N VAL A 43 30.75 13.49 -9.06
CA VAL A 43 31.66 12.48 -9.63
C VAL A 43 30.87 11.36 -10.32
N ALA A 44 29.82 10.83 -9.69
CA ALA A 44 28.96 9.80 -10.27
C ALA A 44 28.28 10.27 -11.58
N LEU A 45 27.76 11.50 -11.60
CA LEU A 45 27.17 12.11 -12.80
C LEU A 45 28.17 12.26 -13.95
N ARG A 46 29.41 12.69 -13.68
CA ARG A 46 30.47 12.76 -14.71
C ARG A 46 30.88 11.38 -15.25
N ILE A 47 30.89 10.35 -14.41
CA ILE A 47 31.15 8.96 -14.79
C ILE A 47 30.00 8.40 -15.64
N ILE A 48 28.75 8.66 -15.26
CA ILE A 48 27.55 8.20 -15.97
C ILE A 48 27.43 8.88 -17.34
N ASN A 49 27.66 10.19 -17.45
CA ASN A 49 27.60 10.91 -18.74
C ASN A 49 28.67 10.45 -19.75
N ARG A 50 29.77 9.83 -19.30
CA ARG A 50 30.78 9.22 -20.19
C ARG A 50 30.48 7.77 -20.60
N ARG A 51 29.32 7.19 -20.22
CA ARG A 51 28.93 5.82 -20.64
C ARG A 51 28.88 5.59 -22.16
N ARG A 52 28.82 6.63 -23.00
CA ARG A 52 28.74 6.48 -24.46
C ARG A 52 30.05 6.06 -25.16
N THR A 53 31.20 6.00 -24.47
CA THR A 53 32.50 5.71 -25.13
C THR A 53 33.36 4.59 -24.50
N ILE A 54 32.91 3.86 -23.48
CA ILE A 54 33.73 2.84 -22.80
C ILE A 54 33.15 1.43 -23.03
N LYS A 55 33.68 0.70 -24.02
CA LYS A 55 33.23 -0.66 -24.40
C LYS A 55 33.89 -1.81 -23.62
N HIS A 56 34.70 -1.56 -22.58
CA HIS A 56 35.48 -2.61 -21.91
C HIS A 56 34.82 -3.12 -20.60
N PRO A 57 34.52 -4.43 -20.46
CA PRO A 57 33.67 -4.95 -19.38
C PRO A 57 34.23 -4.77 -17.96
N LYS A 58 35.56 -4.70 -17.79
CA LYS A 58 36.19 -4.47 -16.48
C LYS A 58 35.80 -3.12 -15.84
N ASN A 59 35.48 -2.09 -16.65
CA ASN A 59 35.16 -0.76 -16.13
C ASN A 59 33.72 -0.68 -15.58
N HIS A 60 32.80 -1.55 -16.03
CA HIS A 60 31.46 -1.64 -15.45
C HIS A 60 31.46 -2.22 -14.02
N ALA A 61 32.43 -3.07 -13.67
CA ALA A 61 32.56 -3.59 -12.31
C ALA A 61 32.99 -2.49 -11.32
N TYR A 62 34.01 -1.69 -11.68
CA TYR A 62 34.48 -0.57 -10.85
C TYR A 62 33.41 0.50 -10.61
N ILE A 63 32.62 0.84 -11.63
CA ILE A 63 31.52 1.82 -11.48
C ILE A 63 30.43 1.27 -10.54
N LYS A 64 30.10 -0.03 -10.62
CA LYS A 64 29.15 -0.66 -9.67
C LYS A 64 29.69 -0.69 -8.24
N ALA A 65 30.97 -1.03 -8.06
CA ALA A 65 31.63 -1.04 -6.76
C ALA A 65 31.64 0.36 -6.10
N ALA A 66 31.98 1.41 -6.86
CA ALA A 66 31.97 2.78 -6.37
C ALA A 66 30.57 3.28 -5.96
N VAL A 67 29.52 2.92 -6.72
CA VAL A 67 28.14 3.25 -6.39
C VAL A 67 27.65 2.48 -5.15
N CYS A 68 27.99 1.19 -5.01
CA CYS A 68 27.69 0.43 -3.79
C CYS A 68 28.40 1.02 -2.56
N ALA A 69 29.70 1.34 -2.66
CA ALA A 69 30.45 1.92 -1.54
C ALA A 69 29.90 3.28 -1.09
N ALA A 70 29.49 4.15 -2.03
CA ALA A 70 28.84 5.41 -1.71
C ALA A 70 27.48 5.19 -1.01
N THR A 71 26.67 4.26 -1.51
CA THR A 71 25.36 3.91 -0.91
C THR A 71 25.52 3.32 0.49
N HIS A 72 26.58 2.51 0.70
CA HIS A 72 26.91 1.91 1.99
C HIS A 72 27.30 2.99 3.02
N ALA A 73 28.15 3.96 2.65
CA ALA A 73 28.52 5.08 3.53
C ALA A 73 27.31 5.94 3.93
N ILE A 74 26.37 6.18 3.01
CA ILE A 74 25.13 6.92 3.27
C ILE A 74 24.23 6.17 4.26
N LEU A 75 24.04 4.86 4.08
CA LEU A 75 23.23 4.03 4.98
C LEU A 75 23.83 3.94 6.38
N SER A 76 25.15 3.74 6.52
CA SER A 76 25.81 3.69 7.83
C SER A 76 25.72 5.02 8.59
N LEU A 77 25.80 6.15 7.89
CA LEU A 77 25.57 7.47 8.49
C LEU A 77 24.10 7.68 8.88
N ALA A 78 23.15 7.25 8.04
CA ALA A 78 21.72 7.35 8.32
C ALA A 78 21.29 6.50 9.54
N VAL A 79 21.77 5.26 9.65
CA VAL A 79 21.48 4.38 10.79
C VAL A 79 22.14 4.91 12.07
N SER A 80 23.35 5.45 11.98
CA SER A 80 24.01 6.10 13.13
C SER A 80 23.25 7.34 13.60
N ALA A 81 22.76 8.16 12.67
CA ALA A 81 21.92 9.32 12.98
C ALA A 81 20.56 8.93 13.56
N TYR A 82 19.92 7.88 13.03
CA TYR A 82 18.64 7.37 13.53
C TYR A 82 18.75 6.85 14.96
N ALA A 83 19.80 6.07 15.27
CA ALA A 83 20.08 5.59 16.62
C ALA A 83 20.37 6.74 17.62
N LEU A 84 20.92 7.86 17.16
CA LEU A 84 21.14 9.07 17.96
C LEU A 84 19.90 9.96 18.10
N LEU A 85 18.91 9.84 17.20
CA LEU A 85 17.71 10.69 17.14
C LEU A 85 16.45 10.06 17.76
N HIS A 86 16.44 8.76 18.07
CA HIS A 86 15.27 8.02 18.57
C HIS A 86 15.49 7.37 19.94
N ARG A 87 16.21 8.06 20.84
CA ARG A 87 16.27 7.66 22.25
C ARG A 87 15.34 8.53 23.08
N ASP A 88 14.33 7.91 23.66
CA ASP A 88 13.65 8.43 24.84
C ASP A 88 14.60 8.28 26.04
N LEU A 89 14.89 9.39 26.72
CA LEU A 89 15.83 9.46 27.84
C LEU A 89 15.13 9.27 29.20
N SER A 90 13.79 9.24 29.24
CA SER A 90 12.99 9.11 30.47
C SER A 90 13.27 7.83 31.27
N ALA A 91 13.68 6.74 30.61
CA ALA A 91 13.90 5.44 31.24
C ALA A 91 15.30 5.24 31.86
N CYS A 92 16.12 6.30 32.01
CA CYS A 92 17.55 6.19 32.33
C CYS A 92 17.98 6.93 33.60
N GLU A 93 17.25 6.76 34.70
CA GLU A 93 17.72 7.19 36.02
C GLU A 93 18.96 6.40 36.50
N GLY A 94 20.04 7.13 36.77
CA GLY A 94 21.01 6.78 37.82
C GLY A 94 22.01 5.63 37.56
N ARG A 95 22.24 5.16 36.32
CA ARG A 95 23.22 4.08 36.06
C ARG A 95 24.23 4.40 34.95
N ALA A 96 25.51 4.45 35.35
CA ALA A 96 26.68 4.66 34.47
C ALA A 96 26.90 3.59 33.38
N PHE A 97 26.13 2.49 33.37
CA PHE A 97 26.29 1.36 32.45
C PHE A 97 25.69 1.55 31.05
N CYS A 98 25.07 2.69 30.73
CA CYS A 98 24.41 2.89 29.44
C CYS A 98 25.35 3.05 28.23
N PHE A 99 26.63 3.34 28.42
CA PHE A 99 27.57 3.59 27.30
C PHE A 99 28.23 2.31 26.77
N ASP A 100 28.34 1.27 27.61
CA ASP A 100 28.94 -0.01 27.25
C ASP A 100 28.06 -0.82 26.29
N ASP A 101 26.73 -0.87 26.50
CA ASP A 101 25.81 -1.61 25.62
C ASP A 101 25.74 -0.99 24.21
N MET A 102 25.82 0.35 24.10
CA MET A 102 25.90 1.04 22.80
C MET A 102 27.19 0.65 22.05
N THR A 103 28.32 0.64 22.76
CA THR A 103 29.63 0.29 22.19
C THR A 103 29.71 -1.18 21.79
N ALA A 104 29.16 -2.08 22.62
CA ALA A 104 29.07 -3.52 22.34
C ALA A 104 28.22 -3.80 21.09
N ARG A 105 27.02 -3.20 20.99
CA ARG A 105 26.15 -3.35 19.81
C ARG A 105 26.79 -2.79 18.54
N MET A 106 27.45 -1.64 18.62
CA MET A 106 28.20 -1.10 17.48
C MET A 106 29.33 -2.04 17.05
N LEU A 107 30.10 -2.62 17.98
CA LEU A 107 31.13 -3.61 17.66
C LEU A 107 30.52 -4.87 17.02
N THR A 108 29.41 -5.40 17.54
CA THR A 108 28.75 -6.59 16.98
C THR A 108 28.27 -6.36 15.54
N VAL A 109 27.69 -5.18 15.25
CA VAL A 109 27.29 -4.80 13.89
C VAL A 109 28.52 -4.69 12.97
N HIS A 110 29.58 -3.99 13.39
CA HIS A 110 30.79 -3.84 12.56
C HIS A 110 31.51 -5.18 12.33
N ALA A 111 31.56 -6.07 13.32
CA ALA A 111 32.13 -7.42 13.19
C ALA A 111 31.32 -8.30 12.22
N GLY A 112 29.98 -8.26 12.31
CA GLY A 112 29.10 -8.98 11.38
C GLY A 112 29.24 -8.52 9.93
N TYR A 113 29.34 -7.20 9.71
CA TYR A 113 29.56 -6.62 8.38
C TYR A 113 30.97 -6.90 7.82
N ALA A 114 32.00 -6.91 8.66
CA ALA A 114 33.35 -7.32 8.25
C ALA A 114 33.40 -8.80 7.80
N LEU A 115 32.64 -9.68 8.47
CA LEU A 115 32.49 -11.08 8.07
C LEU A 115 31.80 -11.21 6.69
N PHE A 116 30.78 -10.40 6.45
CA PHE A 116 30.06 -10.34 5.18
C PHE A 116 30.93 -9.83 4.03
N GLU A 117 31.74 -8.78 4.23
CA GLU A 117 32.75 -8.30 3.27
C GLU A 117 33.72 -9.44 2.87
N VAL A 118 34.30 -10.15 3.84
CA VAL A 118 35.23 -11.26 3.57
C VAL A 118 34.56 -12.37 2.74
N MET A 119 33.34 -12.77 3.11
CA MET A 119 32.57 -13.78 2.37
C MET A 119 32.17 -13.33 0.96
N PHE A 120 31.85 -12.05 0.78
CA PHE A 120 31.45 -11.48 -0.51
C PHE A 120 32.65 -11.35 -1.47
N TRP A 121 33.81 -10.92 -0.97
CA TRP A 121 35.05 -10.87 -1.76
C TRP A 121 35.59 -12.26 -2.10
N GLN A 122 35.45 -13.26 -1.22
CA GLN A 122 35.74 -14.66 -1.55
C GLN A 122 34.88 -15.19 -2.70
N ARG A 123 33.57 -14.85 -2.74
CA ARG A 123 32.67 -15.24 -3.84
C ARG A 123 32.84 -14.44 -5.13
N SER A 124 33.36 -13.21 -5.06
CA SER A 124 33.51 -12.31 -6.21
C SER A 124 34.85 -12.44 -6.95
N ALA A 125 35.60 -13.52 -6.70
CA ALA A 125 36.99 -13.71 -7.14
C ALA A 125 37.17 -14.02 -8.65
N ALA A 126 36.86 -13.04 -9.50
CA ALA A 126 37.39 -12.92 -10.87
C ALA A 126 38.47 -11.83 -11.00
N VAL A 127 38.88 -11.22 -9.87
CA VAL A 127 39.94 -10.21 -9.78
C VAL A 127 40.90 -10.60 -8.66
N ALA A 128 42.19 -10.69 -8.98
CA ALA A 128 43.22 -11.06 -8.01
C ALA A 128 43.55 -9.89 -7.08
N VAL A 129 42.94 -9.87 -5.89
CA VAL A 129 43.45 -9.10 -4.74
C VAL A 129 44.62 -9.87 -4.13
N PRO A 130 45.77 -9.25 -3.79
CA PRO A 130 46.87 -9.94 -3.16
C PRO A 130 46.46 -10.53 -1.80
N TRP A 131 46.63 -11.85 -1.62
CA TRP A 131 46.27 -12.60 -0.40
C TRP A 131 46.80 -11.98 0.90
N ASN A 132 47.90 -11.25 0.81
CA ASN A 132 48.60 -10.56 1.88
C ASN A 132 47.70 -9.58 2.67
N GLU A 133 46.76 -8.91 1.99
CA GLU A 133 45.88 -7.89 2.60
C GLU A 133 44.65 -8.51 3.28
N MET A 134 44.10 -9.60 2.72
CA MET A 134 43.01 -10.35 3.36
C MET A 134 43.44 -11.01 4.68
N VAL A 135 44.68 -11.51 4.76
CA VAL A 135 45.25 -12.06 6.00
C VAL A 135 45.43 -10.96 7.06
N PHE A 136 45.73 -9.72 6.66
CA PHE A 136 45.84 -8.59 7.59
C PHE A 136 44.48 -8.22 8.20
N LEU A 137 43.41 -8.15 7.40
CA LEU A 137 42.04 -7.94 7.92
C LEU A 137 41.57 -9.09 8.83
N GLY A 138 41.80 -10.35 8.44
CA GLY A 138 41.40 -11.52 9.26
C GLY A 138 42.07 -11.53 10.64
N ASN A 139 43.34 -11.14 10.70
CA ASN A 139 44.07 -11.01 11.96
C ASN A 139 43.57 -9.83 12.81
N LEU A 140 43.21 -8.70 12.18
CA LEU A 140 42.65 -7.53 12.87
C LEU A 140 41.29 -7.84 13.52
N VAL A 141 40.39 -8.52 12.79
CA VAL A 141 39.09 -8.99 13.32
C VAL A 141 39.29 -9.96 14.47
N SER A 142 40.22 -10.91 14.34
CA SER A 142 40.56 -11.86 15.41
C SER A 142 41.10 -11.17 16.67
N LEU A 143 41.90 -10.11 16.52
CA LEU A 143 42.42 -9.32 17.64
C LEU A 143 41.30 -8.56 18.38
N LEU A 144 40.36 -7.97 17.64
CA LEU A 144 39.20 -7.27 18.20
C LEU A 144 38.26 -8.22 18.95
N MET A 145 38.02 -9.42 18.42
CA MET A 145 37.22 -10.46 19.07
C MET A 145 37.91 -11.00 20.35
N ALA A 146 39.24 -11.19 20.32
CA ALA A 146 40.00 -11.62 21.49
C ALA A 146 40.05 -10.53 22.58
N ALA A 147 40.18 -9.25 22.20
CA ALA A 147 40.11 -8.12 23.13
C ALA A 147 38.72 -8.01 23.80
N ALA A 148 37.63 -8.24 23.06
CA ALA A 148 36.29 -8.28 23.61
C ALA A 148 36.09 -9.44 24.62
N ALA A 149 36.63 -10.62 24.30
CA ALA A 149 36.52 -11.81 25.16
C ALA A 149 37.31 -11.69 26.49
N LEU A 150 38.40 -10.92 26.52
CA LEU A 150 39.21 -10.70 27.73
C LEU A 150 38.60 -9.70 28.73
N VAL A 151 37.66 -8.85 28.29
CA VAL A 151 37.05 -7.80 29.13
C VAL A 151 35.75 -8.25 29.80
N TYR A 152 35.06 -9.26 29.26
CA TYR A 152 33.75 -9.73 29.75
C TYR A 152 33.73 -11.26 30.05
N PRO A 153 34.30 -11.73 31.18
CA PRO A 153 34.30 -13.15 31.53
C PRO A 153 32.94 -13.70 32.02
N CYS A 154 31.98 -12.84 32.38
CA CYS A 154 30.72 -13.24 33.03
C CYS A 154 29.44 -12.75 32.34
N ARG A 155 29.24 -13.12 31.06
CA ARG A 155 27.89 -13.30 30.48
C ARG A 155 27.80 -14.14 29.20
N LEU A 156 28.86 -14.88 28.84
CA LEU A 156 28.94 -15.67 27.61
C LEU A 156 28.29 -17.07 27.74
N SER A 157 27.25 -17.19 28.57
CA SER A 157 26.60 -18.47 28.93
C SER A 157 25.26 -18.71 28.23
N VAL A 158 24.79 -17.79 27.38
CA VAL A 158 23.51 -17.89 26.65
C VAL A 158 23.67 -17.56 25.15
N ILE A 159 24.84 -17.86 24.57
CA ILE A 159 25.00 -18.06 23.12
C ILE A 159 25.90 -19.30 22.91
N VAL A 160 25.50 -20.42 23.52
CA VAL A 160 26.12 -21.73 23.33
C VAL A 160 25.07 -22.66 22.75
N LEU A 161 25.08 -22.74 21.41
CA LEU A 161 24.50 -23.79 20.57
C LEU A 161 22.98 -23.70 20.29
N PRO A 162 22.57 -23.98 19.04
CA PRO A 162 22.55 -25.36 18.53
C PRO A 162 23.74 -25.74 17.65
N ALA A 163 24.53 -26.73 18.09
CA ALA A 163 25.51 -27.44 17.26
C ALA A 163 24.80 -28.51 16.40
N GLN A 164 23.76 -28.11 15.67
CA GLN A 164 22.97 -29.02 14.83
C GLN A 164 22.88 -28.57 13.36
N GLN A 165 23.74 -27.62 12.95
CA GLN A 165 24.07 -27.37 11.54
C GLN A 165 25.57 -27.55 11.22
N VAL A 166 26.40 -27.90 12.21
CA VAL A 166 27.82 -28.25 11.98
C VAL A 166 27.98 -29.72 11.54
N LEU A 167 26.96 -30.57 11.77
CA LEU A 167 27.01 -31.99 11.38
C LEU A 167 26.50 -32.29 9.95
N GLU A 168 25.86 -31.33 9.27
CA GLU A 168 25.39 -31.49 7.89
C GLU A 168 26.31 -30.84 6.83
N ALA A 169 27.41 -30.21 7.23
CA ALA A 169 28.48 -29.81 6.31
C ALA A 169 29.35 -31.00 5.85
N ALA A 170 29.28 -32.14 6.55
CA ALA A 170 30.06 -33.34 6.24
C ALA A 170 29.56 -34.07 4.96
N THR A 171 28.28 -33.97 4.61
CA THR A 171 27.70 -34.58 3.41
C THR A 171 28.00 -33.79 2.13
N LEU A 172 28.22 -32.47 2.23
CA LEU A 172 28.63 -31.65 1.07
C LEU A 172 30.08 -31.97 0.63
N VAL A 173 30.95 -32.33 1.57
CA VAL A 173 32.34 -32.74 1.28
C VAL A 173 32.36 -34.09 0.55
N ASP A 174 31.48 -35.04 0.89
CA ASP A 174 31.41 -36.33 0.19
C ASP A 174 30.75 -36.22 -1.20
N CYS A 175 29.79 -35.30 -1.35
CA CYS A 175 29.24 -34.92 -2.66
C CYS A 175 30.30 -34.27 -3.56
N ALA A 176 31.13 -33.37 -3.02
CA ALA A 176 32.27 -32.77 -3.74
C ALA A 176 33.36 -33.81 -4.07
N ARG A 177 33.56 -34.83 -3.21
CA ARG A 177 34.50 -35.94 -3.46
C ARG A 177 34.09 -36.79 -4.66
N ARG A 178 32.78 -37.01 -4.85
CA ARG A 178 32.22 -37.75 -6.01
C ARG A 178 32.19 -36.91 -7.30
N LEU A 179 32.07 -35.59 -7.20
CA LEU A 179 32.20 -34.69 -8.36
C LEU A 179 33.65 -34.55 -8.85
N CYS A 180 34.62 -34.53 -7.93
CA CYS A 180 36.04 -34.41 -8.26
C CYS A 180 36.71 -35.72 -8.75
N SER A 181 36.02 -36.87 -8.72
CA SER A 181 36.51 -38.09 -9.39
C SER A 181 36.24 -38.11 -10.90
N VAL A 182 35.56 -37.10 -11.45
CA VAL A 182 35.17 -37.05 -12.87
C VAL A 182 36.18 -36.27 -13.75
N TYR A 183 37.02 -35.40 -13.18
CA TYR A 183 37.95 -34.53 -13.93
C TYR A 183 39.35 -34.43 -13.29
N GLY A 184 40.03 -35.56 -13.14
CA GLY A 184 41.32 -35.63 -12.44
C GLY A 184 42.51 -34.96 -13.16
N ALA A 185 43.35 -34.24 -12.40
CA ALA A 185 44.74 -33.93 -12.75
C ALA A 185 45.59 -33.68 -11.47
N PRO A 186 46.91 -33.98 -11.45
CA PRO A 186 47.60 -34.32 -10.20
C PRO A 186 48.46 -33.19 -9.59
N TRP A 187 48.84 -33.42 -8.33
CA TRP A 187 49.70 -32.56 -7.52
C TRP A 187 51.19 -32.78 -7.84
N HIS A 188 52.02 -31.72 -7.83
CA HIS A 188 53.41 -31.80 -7.30
C HIS A 188 54.18 -30.47 -7.14
N ILE A 189 53.70 -29.33 -7.66
CA ILE A 189 54.48 -28.06 -7.67
C ILE A 189 54.29 -27.17 -6.41
N ARG A 190 53.28 -27.42 -5.56
CA ARG A 190 52.95 -26.50 -4.44
C ARG A 190 53.69 -26.70 -3.11
N PHE A 191 54.39 -27.82 -2.88
CA PHE A 191 54.93 -28.12 -1.54
C PHE A 191 56.23 -27.37 -1.19
N LYS A 192 57.03 -26.91 -2.18
CA LYS A 192 58.25 -26.13 -1.90
C LYS A 192 58.01 -24.62 -1.67
N LEU A 193 56.85 -24.08 -2.07
CA LEU A 193 56.57 -22.64 -1.90
C LEU A 193 56.08 -22.27 -0.48
N GLN A 194 55.43 -23.20 0.24
CA GLN A 194 54.82 -22.89 1.54
C GLN A 194 55.83 -22.76 2.70
N LEU A 195 56.95 -23.48 2.66
CA LEU A 195 57.99 -23.39 3.71
C LEU A 195 58.71 -22.03 3.72
N GLY A 196 58.96 -21.43 2.55
CA GLY A 196 59.51 -20.07 2.45
C GLY A 196 58.56 -18.99 2.97
N PHE A 197 57.24 -19.21 2.83
CA PHE A 197 56.21 -18.27 3.29
C PHE A 197 56.05 -18.28 4.83
N MET A 198 56.13 -19.45 5.45
CA MET A 198 56.07 -19.60 6.93
C MET A 198 57.18 -18.82 7.64
N ALA A 199 58.43 -18.93 7.16
CA ALA A 199 59.58 -18.27 7.78
C ALA A 199 59.46 -16.73 7.76
N ALA A 200 58.97 -16.17 6.65
CA ALA A 200 58.77 -14.73 6.50
C ALA A 200 57.64 -14.18 7.41
N TYR A 201 56.62 -14.99 7.72
CA TYR A 201 55.57 -14.61 8.66
C TYR A 201 56.03 -14.70 10.12
N PHE A 202 56.86 -15.69 10.49
CA PHE A 202 57.36 -15.83 11.86
C PHE A 202 58.19 -14.61 12.29
N LEU A 203 59.06 -14.08 11.43
CA LEU A 203 59.81 -12.84 11.72
C LEU A 203 58.91 -11.59 11.86
N LYS A 204 57.80 -11.50 11.11
CA LYS A 204 56.83 -10.39 11.26
C LYS A 204 55.98 -10.50 12.53
N PHE A 205 55.69 -11.72 12.99
CA PHE A 205 54.99 -11.96 14.24
C PHE A 205 55.84 -11.56 15.45
N VAL A 206 57.14 -11.90 15.46
CA VAL A 206 58.09 -11.46 16.50
C VAL A 206 58.22 -9.93 16.54
N GLY A 207 58.26 -9.26 15.38
CA GLY A 207 58.32 -7.79 15.31
C GLY A 207 57.09 -7.08 15.88
N SER A 208 55.89 -7.66 15.74
CA SER A 208 54.64 -7.08 16.26
C SER A 208 54.43 -7.38 17.75
N ALA A 209 54.84 -8.57 18.22
CA ALA A 209 54.94 -8.87 19.66
C ALA A 209 55.94 -7.93 20.38
N GLY A 210 57.05 -7.56 19.72
CA GLY A 210 58.02 -6.61 20.24
C GLY A 210 57.45 -5.20 20.48
N ILE A 211 56.56 -4.73 19.59
CA ILE A 211 55.90 -3.42 19.76
C ILE A 211 54.91 -3.44 20.93
N ALA A 212 54.09 -4.49 21.06
CA ALA A 212 53.18 -4.65 22.19
C ALA A 212 53.96 -4.76 23.53
N GLY A 213 55.06 -5.52 23.53
CA GLY A 213 55.97 -5.62 24.68
C GLY A 213 56.64 -4.29 25.04
N PHE A 214 57.08 -3.51 24.05
CA PHE A 214 57.66 -2.18 24.25
C PHE A 214 56.64 -1.18 24.83
N VAL A 215 55.42 -1.14 24.30
CA VAL A 215 54.34 -0.28 24.83
C VAL A 215 53.98 -0.68 26.26
N TYR A 216 53.84 -1.97 26.54
CA TYR A 216 53.58 -2.46 27.90
C TYR A 216 54.72 -2.13 28.88
N TRP A 217 55.98 -2.34 28.47
CA TRP A 217 57.17 -2.02 29.25
C TRP A 217 57.31 -0.51 29.48
N TRP A 218 57.02 0.32 28.48
CA TRP A 218 57.08 1.78 28.57
C TRP A 218 56.02 2.35 29.52
N ILE A 219 54.77 1.87 29.43
CA ILE A 219 53.69 2.26 30.36
C ILE A 219 54.01 1.83 31.80
N ARG A 220 54.56 0.61 31.98
CA ARG A 220 54.90 0.07 33.31
C ARG A 220 56.14 0.74 33.93
N SER A 221 57.16 1.07 33.13
CA SER A 221 58.40 1.69 33.60
C SER A 221 58.26 3.18 33.93
N ASN A 222 57.28 3.86 33.33
CA ASN A 222 56.96 5.26 33.62
C ASN A 222 55.80 5.44 34.62
N ASN A 223 55.33 4.37 35.28
CA ASN A 223 54.31 4.39 36.33
C ASN A 223 52.97 5.10 35.95
N LEU A 224 52.62 5.15 34.66
CA LEU A 224 51.47 5.92 34.13
C LEU A 224 50.09 5.42 34.62
N TRP A 225 50.04 4.30 35.33
CA TRP A 225 48.85 3.79 36.03
C TRP A 225 48.49 4.57 37.32
N LYS A 226 49.33 5.50 37.77
CA LYS A 226 49.12 6.35 38.96
C LYS A 226 49.08 7.86 38.64
N LEU A 227 48.49 8.21 37.50
CA LEU A 227 48.12 9.60 37.22
C LEU A 227 46.77 9.89 37.89
N ASP A 228 46.81 10.57 39.03
CA ASP A 228 45.62 11.12 39.67
C ASP A 228 45.04 12.24 38.78
N LEU A 229 43.99 11.90 38.04
CA LEU A 229 43.18 12.83 37.26
C LEU A 229 41.95 13.24 38.07
N PRO A 230 41.39 14.45 37.85
CA PRO A 230 40.17 14.88 38.53
C PRO A 230 39.02 13.88 38.34
N GLU A 231 38.18 13.72 39.37
CA GLU A 231 37.07 12.75 39.36
C GLU A 231 36.18 12.93 38.11
N GLY A 232 36.17 11.91 37.24
CA GLY A 232 35.34 11.88 36.02
C GLY A 232 36.02 11.32 34.76
N ALA A 233 37.36 11.34 34.67
CA ALA A 233 38.08 10.88 33.46
C ALA A 233 38.75 9.52 33.65
N SER A 234 38.31 8.48 32.93
CA SER A 234 38.97 7.17 32.94
C SER A 234 40.15 7.10 31.96
N THR A 235 41.26 6.50 32.40
CA THR A 235 42.51 6.34 31.62
C THR A 235 42.31 5.55 30.32
N PHE A 236 41.21 4.80 30.21
CA PHE A 236 40.82 4.01 29.05
C PHE A 236 40.50 4.88 27.82
N ASN A 237 39.81 6.01 28.02
CA ASN A 237 39.37 6.87 26.92
C ASN A 237 40.55 7.50 26.15
N SER A 238 41.59 7.92 26.86
CA SER A 238 42.79 8.54 26.26
C SER A 238 43.61 7.55 25.43
N VAL A 239 43.69 6.28 25.85
CA VAL A 239 44.41 5.24 25.10
C VAL A 239 43.59 4.79 23.88
N TYR A 240 42.27 4.64 24.02
CA TYR A 240 41.37 4.29 22.92
C TYR A 240 41.38 5.36 21.82
N GLY A 241 41.36 6.65 22.19
CA GLY A 241 41.48 7.77 21.25
C GLY A 241 42.76 7.76 20.41
N LEU A 242 43.91 7.43 21.00
CA LEU A 242 45.19 7.32 20.26
C LEU A 242 45.20 6.15 19.25
N ILE A 243 44.59 5.02 19.61
CA ILE A 243 44.49 3.85 18.73
C ILE A 243 43.58 4.15 17.54
N MET A 244 42.45 4.83 17.78
CA MET A 244 41.53 5.23 16.70
C MET A 244 42.12 6.30 15.76
N LEU A 245 42.87 7.28 16.29
CA LEU A 245 43.58 8.26 15.45
C LEU A 245 44.64 7.59 14.56
N SER A 246 45.47 6.71 15.13
CA SER A 246 46.55 6.05 14.39
C SER A 246 46.02 5.13 13.28
N GLY A 247 44.95 4.36 13.53
CA GLY A 247 44.28 3.57 12.49
C GLY A 247 43.68 4.43 11.36
N SER A 248 43.05 5.54 11.72
CA SER A 248 42.41 6.46 10.76
C SER A 248 43.42 7.16 9.84
N VAL A 249 44.57 7.58 10.37
CA VAL A 249 45.65 8.20 9.58
C VAL A 249 46.26 7.21 8.58
N VAL A 250 46.42 5.94 8.96
CA VAL A 250 46.92 4.90 8.03
C VAL A 250 45.94 4.66 6.89
N LEU A 251 44.63 4.55 7.15
CA LEU A 251 43.62 4.44 6.09
C LEU A 251 43.62 5.66 5.15
N ALA A 252 43.73 6.87 5.70
CA ALA A 252 43.76 8.10 4.90
C ALA A 252 44.95 8.14 3.93
N LEU A 253 46.14 7.73 4.38
CA LEU A 253 47.34 7.67 3.55
C LEU A 253 47.24 6.62 2.42
N VAL A 254 46.64 5.46 2.70
CA VAL A 254 46.36 4.43 1.69
C VAL A 254 45.39 4.97 0.62
N HIS A 255 44.28 5.60 1.04
CA HIS A 255 43.33 6.22 0.11
C HIS A 255 43.96 7.33 -0.74
N PHE A 256 44.82 8.17 -0.15
CA PHE A 256 45.50 9.25 -0.88
C PHE A 256 46.44 8.71 -1.96
N LYS A 257 47.21 7.65 -1.65
CA LYS A 257 48.10 7.00 -2.62
C LYS A 257 47.32 6.32 -3.77
N TRP A 258 46.16 5.74 -3.45
CA TRP A 258 45.28 5.11 -4.45
C TRP A 258 44.68 6.14 -5.42
N MET A 259 44.25 7.30 -4.91
CA MET A 259 43.77 8.42 -5.74
C MET A 259 44.86 9.00 -6.65
N GLN A 260 46.10 9.16 -6.15
CA GLN A 260 47.23 9.62 -6.99
C GLN A 260 47.47 8.70 -8.20
N ASN A 261 47.49 7.38 -7.97
CA ASN A 261 47.69 6.40 -9.05
C ASN A 261 46.54 6.43 -10.08
N ALA A 262 45.29 6.59 -9.63
CA ALA A 262 44.13 6.68 -10.51
C ALA A 262 44.13 7.94 -11.39
N VAL A 263 44.57 9.09 -10.84
CA VAL A 263 44.74 10.34 -11.60
C VAL A 263 45.85 10.22 -12.65
N GLN A 264 46.98 9.61 -12.30
CA GLN A 264 48.08 9.41 -13.24
C GLN A 264 47.67 8.55 -14.45
N MET A 265 47.05 7.39 -14.21
CA MET A 265 46.52 6.54 -15.28
C MET A 265 45.47 7.24 -16.14
N THR A 266 44.66 8.12 -15.55
CA THR A 266 43.64 8.90 -16.30
C THR A 266 44.30 9.91 -17.25
N ASN A 267 45.38 10.56 -16.83
CA ASN A 267 46.11 11.52 -17.66
C ASN A 267 46.84 10.84 -18.82
N GLU A 268 47.44 9.67 -18.59
CA GLU A 268 48.04 8.82 -19.64
C GLU A 268 46.99 8.40 -20.69
N LEU A 269 45.78 8.02 -20.25
CA LEU A 269 44.67 7.67 -21.14
C LEU A 269 44.18 8.86 -22.00
N VAL A 270 44.12 10.06 -21.42
CA VAL A 270 43.73 11.30 -22.14
C VAL A 270 44.80 11.69 -23.16
N GLY A 271 46.09 11.53 -22.83
CA GLY A 271 47.19 11.73 -23.78
C GLY A 271 47.08 10.82 -25.01
N ALA A 272 46.82 9.52 -24.79
CA ALA A 272 46.64 8.56 -25.87
C ALA A 272 45.43 8.88 -26.78
N VAL A 273 44.29 9.28 -26.20
CA VAL A 273 43.08 9.65 -26.96
C VAL A 273 43.29 10.91 -27.80
N ASN A 274 44.00 11.91 -27.27
CA ASN A 274 44.28 13.15 -28.01
C ASN A 274 45.24 12.92 -29.19
N ALA A 275 46.25 12.07 -29.02
CA ALA A 275 47.17 11.69 -30.11
C ALA A 275 46.44 10.96 -31.25
N GLU A 276 45.51 10.07 -30.91
CA GLU A 276 44.69 9.35 -31.90
C GLU A 276 43.70 10.29 -32.62
N GLN A 277 43.10 11.26 -31.91
CA GLN A 277 42.28 12.30 -32.56
C GLN A 277 43.09 13.23 -33.47
N GLN A 278 44.36 13.51 -33.16
CA GLN A 278 45.23 14.27 -34.08
C GLN A 278 45.54 13.48 -35.36
N LYS A 279 45.84 12.17 -35.25
CA LYS A 279 45.98 11.28 -36.43
C LYS A 279 44.73 11.29 -37.31
N GLN A 280 43.55 11.16 -36.72
CA GLN A 280 42.29 11.14 -37.47
C GLN A 280 41.95 12.48 -38.12
N ARG A 281 42.30 13.62 -37.48
CA ARG A 281 42.15 14.96 -38.09
C ARG A 281 43.12 15.20 -39.24
N ALA A 282 44.37 14.72 -39.13
CA ALA A 282 45.33 14.81 -40.22
C ALA A 282 44.88 14.00 -41.45
N ALA A 283 44.36 12.79 -41.24
CA ALA A 283 43.79 11.94 -42.31
C ALA A 283 42.54 12.58 -42.97
N ALA A 284 41.68 13.25 -42.18
CA ALA A 284 40.52 13.96 -42.71
C ALA A 284 40.89 15.19 -43.56
N GLN A 285 42.01 15.87 -43.26
CA GLN A 285 42.49 17.01 -44.05
C GLN A 285 43.14 16.58 -45.37
N THR A 286 43.74 15.38 -45.45
CA THR A 286 44.23 14.82 -46.72
C THR A 286 43.10 14.39 -47.67
N LEU A 287 41.91 14.11 -47.13
CA LEU A 287 40.72 13.74 -47.92
C LEU A 287 39.90 14.94 -48.42
N ALA A 288 40.13 16.15 -47.89
CA ALA A 288 39.39 17.37 -48.27
C ALA A 288 40.14 18.27 -49.27
N GLY A 289 41.40 17.94 -49.60
CA GLY A 289 42.30 18.77 -50.41
C GLY A 289 42.59 18.20 -51.80
N GLY A 290 41.56 17.95 -52.62
CA GLY A 290 41.77 17.49 -54.00
C GLY A 290 40.51 17.45 -54.87
N GLY A 291 40.37 18.41 -55.78
CA GLY A 291 39.32 18.40 -56.81
C GLY A 291 38.75 19.78 -57.13
N GLY A 292 39.34 20.48 -58.11
CA GLY A 292 38.80 21.74 -58.65
C GLY A 292 38.50 21.66 -60.14
N SER A 293 37.64 22.58 -60.60
CA SER A 293 37.25 22.91 -61.99
C SER A 293 36.13 22.08 -62.67
N GLY A 294 35.15 22.79 -63.27
CA GLY A 294 34.04 22.24 -64.07
C GLY A 294 32.71 23.02 -63.96
N SER A 295 32.42 23.91 -64.90
CA SER A 295 31.18 24.72 -65.06
C SER A 295 29.87 23.91 -65.25
N GLY A 296 28.65 24.43 -65.05
CA GLY A 296 28.14 25.74 -64.62
C GLY A 296 26.62 25.93 -64.88
N GLY A 297 26.00 27.05 -64.43
CA GLY A 297 24.64 27.49 -64.86
C GLY A 297 23.58 27.74 -63.76
N SER A 298 23.02 28.97 -63.72
CA SER A 298 21.68 29.47 -63.25
C SER A 298 20.74 28.62 -62.35
N ALA A 299 19.90 29.16 -61.45
CA ALA A 299 19.55 30.52 -60.95
C ALA A 299 18.57 30.36 -59.73
N LYS A 300 18.00 31.34 -58.99
CA LYS A 300 17.97 32.83 -58.99
C LYS A 300 17.78 33.37 -57.53
N LYS A 301 17.95 34.69 -57.33
CA LYS A 301 17.68 35.55 -56.14
C LYS A 301 16.25 36.16 -56.19
N LYS A 302 15.65 36.91 -55.23
CA LYS A 302 15.76 37.20 -53.76
C LYS A 302 14.59 38.16 -53.37
N GLY A 303 14.14 38.14 -52.10
CA GLY A 303 14.10 39.37 -51.25
C GLY A 303 12.79 40.12 -50.94
N GLY A 304 12.67 40.56 -49.66
CA GLY A 304 12.19 41.91 -49.28
C GLY A 304 10.82 42.04 -48.57
N GLY A 305 10.79 42.21 -47.23
CA GLY A 305 9.55 42.40 -46.43
C GLY A 305 9.15 43.86 -46.16
N LEU A 306 8.17 44.10 -45.25
CA LEU A 306 8.10 45.28 -44.37
C LEU A 306 7.07 45.18 -43.20
N LEU A 307 7.19 46.15 -42.27
CA LEU A 307 6.59 46.40 -40.95
C LEU A 307 5.06 46.61 -40.84
N GLY A 308 4.52 46.51 -39.61
CA GLY A 308 3.28 47.18 -39.18
C GLY A 308 2.75 46.79 -37.78
N ARG A 309 2.61 47.75 -36.84
CA ARG A 309 1.96 47.59 -35.50
C ARG A 309 0.73 48.51 -35.39
N SER A 310 -0.28 48.12 -34.61
CA SER A 310 -1.23 48.95 -33.80
C SER A 310 -2.43 48.05 -33.42
N ALA A 311 -2.73 47.74 -32.15
CA ALA A 311 -3.15 48.57 -31.02
C ALA A 311 -4.67 48.87 -31.01
N ALA A 312 -5.35 48.50 -29.92
CA ALA A 312 -6.81 48.51 -29.78
C ALA A 312 -7.35 49.78 -29.11
N GLY A 313 -8.63 50.10 -29.39
CA GLY A 313 -9.43 51.12 -28.69
C GLY A 313 -10.30 50.52 -27.57
N ALA A 314 -10.86 51.37 -26.70
CA ALA A 314 -11.37 50.99 -25.38
C ALA A 314 -12.85 51.34 -25.11
N LEU A 315 -13.31 50.98 -23.90
CA LEU A 315 -14.42 51.55 -23.10
C LEU A 315 -15.89 51.25 -23.48
N ALA A 316 -16.64 50.62 -22.56
CA ALA A 316 -17.66 51.26 -21.68
C ALA A 316 -18.66 50.24 -21.05
N LEU A 317 -19.51 50.68 -20.12
CA LEU A 317 -20.21 49.88 -19.08
C LEU A 317 -21.69 50.33 -18.88
N LEU A 318 -22.50 49.50 -18.18
CA LEU A 318 -23.78 49.81 -17.45
C LEU A 318 -25.05 50.12 -18.30
N ALA A 319 -26.32 49.94 -17.86
CA ALA A 319 -26.96 49.19 -16.73
C ALA A 319 -28.52 49.19 -16.84
N CYS A 320 -29.21 48.27 -16.13
CA CYS A 320 -30.56 48.31 -15.47
C CYS A 320 -30.91 46.87 -14.98
N LEU A 321 -31.31 46.51 -13.74
CA LEU A 321 -32.33 46.99 -12.75
C LEU A 321 -33.79 46.75 -13.22
N CYS A 322 -34.76 46.24 -12.43
CA CYS A 322 -34.88 46.07 -10.95
C CYS A 322 -36.00 45.07 -10.48
N ALA A 323 -36.24 44.98 -9.15
CA ALA A 323 -37.32 44.30 -8.36
C ALA A 323 -37.11 42.82 -7.92
N CYS A 324 -37.13 42.36 -6.64
CA CYS A 324 -37.97 42.58 -5.41
C CYS A 324 -39.26 41.71 -5.35
N ALA A 325 -39.68 41.03 -4.26
CA ALA A 325 -39.10 40.78 -2.92
C ALA A 325 -39.85 39.67 -2.09
N ALA A 326 -39.11 38.97 -1.21
CA ALA A 326 -39.46 38.49 0.16
C ALA A 326 -40.69 37.52 0.40
N PRO A 327 -41.06 37.10 1.65
CA PRO A 327 -40.86 35.69 2.08
C PRO A 327 -42.07 35.00 2.77
N ALA A 328 -41.98 33.70 3.09
CA ALA A 328 -42.88 33.03 4.05
C ALA A 328 -42.25 31.79 4.71
N SER A 329 -42.64 31.53 5.97
CA SER A 329 -42.19 30.43 6.83
C SER A 329 -43.37 29.74 7.50
N SER A 330 -43.34 28.41 7.67
CA SER A 330 -44.22 27.72 8.64
C SER A 330 -43.69 26.36 9.08
N THR A 331 -43.54 26.21 10.40
CA THR A 331 -43.41 24.95 11.15
C THR A 331 -44.76 24.23 11.29
N LEU A 332 -44.75 22.92 11.67
CA LEU A 332 -45.73 22.15 12.49
C LEU A 332 -45.45 20.63 12.32
N THR A 333 -44.82 19.93 13.29
CA THR A 333 -45.40 19.05 14.34
C THR A 333 -46.19 17.81 13.89
N GLY A 334 -45.72 16.59 14.28
CA GLY A 334 -46.56 15.38 14.46
C GLY A 334 -47.38 15.41 15.78
N PRO A 335 -48.01 14.33 16.31
CA PRO A 335 -47.79 12.87 16.12
C PRO A 335 -49.16 12.11 15.96
N PRO A 336 -49.48 10.86 16.46
CA PRO A 336 -48.70 9.68 16.92
C PRO A 336 -49.17 8.31 16.31
N ILE A 337 -48.63 7.21 16.89
CA ILE A 337 -48.63 5.78 16.49
C ILE A 337 -49.99 5.03 16.63
N GLY A 338 -50.23 4.00 15.79
CA GLY A 338 -51.22 2.92 16.01
C GLY A 338 -50.98 1.68 15.11
N PRO A 339 -51.24 0.43 15.56
CA PRO A 339 -50.76 -0.79 14.88
C PRO A 339 -51.74 -1.38 13.87
N TRP A 340 -51.25 -2.00 12.78
CA TRP A 340 -52.09 -2.82 11.89
C TRP A 340 -51.42 -4.12 11.42
N LYS A 341 -52.17 -5.22 11.55
CA LYS A 341 -51.88 -6.54 10.99
C LYS A 341 -52.55 -6.68 9.63
N GLY A 342 -52.00 -7.52 8.75
CA GLY A 342 -52.80 -8.16 7.69
C GLY A 342 -52.29 -7.92 6.28
N SER A 343 -51.69 -8.97 5.73
CA SER A 343 -51.22 -9.08 4.35
C SER A 343 -52.30 -8.82 3.29
N ARG A 344 -51.94 -8.01 2.29
CA ARG A 344 -52.32 -8.16 0.88
C ARG A 344 -51.30 -7.38 0.04
N GLY A 345 -50.94 -7.90 -1.14
CA GLY A 345 -49.74 -7.47 -1.87
C GLY A 345 -49.66 -5.97 -2.13
N VAL A 346 -48.62 -5.31 -1.60
CA VAL A 346 -48.34 -3.89 -1.79
C VAL A 346 -47.18 -3.74 -2.78
N ARG A 347 -47.52 -3.47 -4.04
CA ARG A 347 -46.58 -2.92 -5.02
C ARG A 347 -46.53 -1.40 -4.82
N GLN A 348 -45.70 -0.90 -3.92
CA GLN A 348 -45.43 0.53 -3.77
C GLN A 348 -43.96 0.78 -3.40
N GLN A 349 -43.23 1.35 -4.36
CA GLN A 349 -42.04 2.14 -4.07
C GLN A 349 -42.46 3.39 -3.26
N PRO A 350 -41.61 3.91 -2.36
CA PRO A 350 -41.82 5.21 -1.74
C PRO A 350 -41.60 6.30 -2.79
N GLN A 351 -42.68 6.90 -3.28
CA GLN A 351 -42.58 8.05 -4.19
C GLN A 351 -42.20 9.31 -3.42
N GLY A 352 -40.92 9.69 -3.49
CA GLY A 352 -40.40 10.98 -3.03
C GLY A 352 -39.35 11.50 -4.02
N LEU A 353 -39.51 12.74 -4.49
CA LEU A 353 -38.64 13.47 -5.43
C LEU A 353 -38.42 12.87 -6.84
N LEU A 354 -38.23 11.56 -6.98
CA LEU A 354 -37.86 10.89 -8.24
C LEU A 354 -39.09 10.35 -9.00
N GLY A 355 -40.07 11.22 -9.25
CA GLY A 355 -41.38 10.87 -9.85
C GLY A 355 -41.29 9.86 -11.00
N GLY A 356 -41.87 8.68 -10.79
CA GLY A 356 -41.60 7.51 -11.62
C GLY A 356 -42.40 7.45 -12.92
N GLU A 357 -41.68 7.22 -14.03
CA GLU A 357 -42.21 6.59 -15.24
C GLU A 357 -41.11 5.80 -15.99
N LYS A 358 -39.84 6.24 -15.92
CA LYS A 358 -38.69 5.56 -16.53
C LYS A 358 -37.75 4.91 -15.50
N PRO A 359 -37.16 3.73 -15.81
CA PRO A 359 -36.02 3.17 -15.08
C PRO A 359 -34.85 4.16 -14.95
N LEU A 360 -34.07 4.09 -13.86
CA LEU A 360 -33.00 5.06 -13.58
C LEU A 360 -31.91 5.07 -14.66
N VAL A 361 -31.55 3.90 -15.20
CA VAL A 361 -30.61 3.78 -16.32
C VAL A 361 -31.06 4.58 -17.55
N GLU A 362 -32.37 4.63 -17.85
CA GLU A 362 -32.93 5.39 -18.97
C GLU A 362 -32.99 6.92 -18.74
N ARG A 363 -32.71 7.37 -17.51
CA ARG A 363 -32.55 8.80 -17.15
C ARG A 363 -31.10 9.25 -17.27
N CYS A 364 -30.18 8.32 -17.52
CA CYS A 364 -28.76 8.57 -17.71
C CYS A 364 -28.38 8.37 -19.17
N GLN A 365 -27.31 9.04 -19.60
CA GLN A 365 -26.65 8.77 -20.86
C GLN A 365 -25.59 7.68 -20.61
N GLU A 366 -25.73 6.52 -21.25
CA GLU A 366 -24.63 5.55 -21.33
C GLU A 366 -23.54 6.12 -22.24
N ARG A 367 -22.31 6.17 -21.72
CA ARG A 367 -21.15 6.75 -22.40
C ARG A 367 -19.97 5.79 -22.35
N TRP A 368 -19.15 5.87 -23.40
CA TRP A 368 -17.96 5.07 -23.57
C TRP A 368 -16.78 6.01 -23.85
N ARG A 369 -15.62 5.72 -23.26
CA ARG A 369 -14.37 6.47 -23.50
C ARG A 369 -13.21 5.54 -23.83
N GLU A 370 -12.41 5.93 -24.82
CA GLU A 370 -11.11 5.29 -25.07
C GLU A 370 -10.12 5.79 -24.00
N THR A 371 -9.63 4.88 -23.16
CA THR A 371 -8.61 5.17 -22.14
C THR A 371 -7.41 4.22 -22.25
N ARG A 372 -6.31 4.55 -21.56
CA ARG A 372 -5.10 3.71 -21.57
C ARG A 372 -5.38 2.36 -20.90
N LEU A 373 -4.93 1.29 -21.55
CA LEU A 373 -4.93 -0.06 -20.97
C LEU A 373 -4.03 -0.16 -19.74
N ASP A 374 -2.95 0.62 -19.76
CA ASP A 374 -1.90 0.61 -18.75
C ASP A 374 -1.43 2.04 -18.49
N HIS A 375 -1.71 2.54 -17.29
CA HIS A 375 -1.32 3.88 -16.85
C HIS A 375 0.11 3.94 -16.30
N PHE A 376 0.72 2.78 -16.00
CA PHE A 376 2.01 2.69 -15.31
C PHE A 376 3.17 2.22 -16.20
N THR A 377 2.93 1.94 -17.49
CA THR A 377 4.02 1.67 -18.46
C THR A 377 4.01 2.59 -19.68
N TRP A 378 5.21 3.01 -20.10
CA TRP A 378 5.46 3.88 -21.25
C TRP A 378 5.98 3.10 -22.48
N HIS A 379 5.62 1.82 -22.58
CA HIS A 379 5.82 1.04 -23.81
C HIS A 379 4.81 1.46 -24.89
N LYS A 380 4.70 0.70 -25.99
CA LYS A 380 3.75 1.02 -27.07
C LYS A 380 2.33 1.23 -26.48
N PRO A 381 1.73 2.43 -26.63
CA PRO A 381 0.43 2.71 -26.03
C PRO A 381 -0.62 1.75 -26.59
N ARG A 382 -1.46 1.27 -25.69
CA ARG A 382 -2.61 0.43 -25.97
C ARG A 382 -3.80 1.04 -25.25
N TYR A 383 -4.94 0.97 -25.90
CA TYR A 383 -6.18 1.56 -25.44
C TYR A 383 -7.29 0.52 -25.39
N TRP A 384 -8.34 0.85 -24.65
CA TRP A 384 -9.55 0.06 -24.48
C TRP A 384 -10.70 1.00 -24.12
N GLU A 385 -11.94 0.51 -24.20
CA GLU A 385 -13.14 1.32 -23.96
C GLU A 385 -13.70 1.03 -22.57
N GLN A 386 -13.82 2.08 -21.75
CA GLN A 386 -14.44 2.05 -20.42
C GLN A 386 -15.87 2.60 -20.53
N ARG A 387 -16.85 1.89 -19.95
CA ARG A 387 -18.23 2.36 -19.81
C ARG A 387 -18.38 3.26 -18.58
N TYR A 388 -19.23 4.27 -18.70
CA TYR A 388 -19.71 5.07 -17.57
C TYR A 388 -21.08 5.66 -17.91
N PHE A 389 -21.82 6.07 -16.89
CA PHE A 389 -23.09 6.76 -17.05
C PHE A 389 -22.97 8.19 -16.54
N THR A 390 -23.58 9.15 -17.26
CA THR A 390 -23.79 10.52 -16.78
C THR A 390 -25.28 10.81 -16.73
N CYS A 391 -25.79 11.21 -15.55
CA CYS A 391 -27.19 11.56 -15.36
C CYS A 391 -27.26 13.06 -15.01
N ASP A 392 -27.61 13.88 -16.00
CA ASP A 392 -27.53 15.33 -15.98
C ASP A 392 -28.88 16.03 -15.72
N GLU A 393 -29.95 15.26 -15.48
CA GLU A 393 -31.31 15.75 -15.23
C GLU A 393 -31.41 16.85 -14.14
N PHE A 394 -30.56 16.75 -13.11
CA PHE A 394 -30.50 17.71 -11.99
C PHE A 394 -29.33 18.69 -12.07
N TYR A 395 -28.42 18.52 -13.04
CA TYR A 395 -27.19 19.29 -13.11
C TYR A 395 -27.49 20.75 -13.49
N GLN A 396 -26.79 21.68 -12.83
CA GLN A 396 -26.71 23.08 -13.26
C GLN A 396 -25.24 23.50 -13.36
N PRO A 397 -24.86 24.40 -14.29
CA PRO A 397 -23.49 24.89 -14.41
C PRO A 397 -22.94 25.43 -13.07
N GLY A 398 -21.78 24.91 -12.65
CA GLY A 398 -21.17 25.19 -11.34
C GLY A 398 -21.68 24.32 -10.18
N GLY A 399 -22.60 23.39 -10.44
CA GLY A 399 -22.93 22.27 -9.56
C GLY A 399 -21.76 21.28 -9.39
N PRO A 400 -21.71 20.51 -8.29
CA PRO A 400 -20.67 19.50 -8.08
C PRO A 400 -20.88 18.27 -8.98
N ILE A 401 -19.85 17.45 -9.11
CA ILE A 401 -19.94 16.10 -9.64
C ILE A 401 -20.05 15.13 -8.45
N PHE A 402 -21.10 14.32 -8.42
CA PHE A 402 -21.19 13.15 -7.54
C PHE A 402 -20.75 11.92 -8.33
N PHE A 403 -19.63 11.33 -7.93
CA PHE A 403 -18.93 10.32 -8.68
C PHE A 403 -18.93 8.99 -7.91
N TYR A 404 -19.68 8.01 -8.39
CA TYR A 404 -19.63 6.65 -7.88
C TYR A 404 -18.42 5.93 -8.47
N LEU A 405 -17.55 5.42 -7.60
CA LEU A 405 -16.41 4.59 -7.99
C LEU A 405 -16.90 3.15 -8.11
N GLY A 406 -17.21 2.74 -9.34
CA GLY A 406 -17.64 1.38 -9.62
C GLY A 406 -16.67 0.33 -9.07
N ASN A 407 -17.23 -0.80 -8.69
CA ASN A 407 -16.51 -1.86 -8.01
C ASN A 407 -16.82 -3.21 -8.67
N GLU A 408 -16.91 -4.30 -7.91
CA GLU A 408 -16.84 -5.70 -8.36
C GLU A 408 -18.10 -6.27 -9.05
N ALA A 409 -18.84 -5.44 -9.82
CA ALA A 409 -20.02 -5.89 -10.60
C ALA A 409 -20.35 -4.92 -11.76
N ASP A 410 -21.39 -5.22 -12.55
CA ASP A 410 -21.94 -4.28 -13.55
C ASP A 410 -22.37 -2.95 -12.92
N VAL A 411 -21.93 -1.84 -13.50
CA VAL A 411 -22.14 -0.49 -12.93
C VAL A 411 -23.62 -0.11 -12.81
N THR A 412 -24.50 -0.74 -13.59
CA THR A 412 -25.95 -0.50 -13.51
C THR A 412 -26.55 -1.02 -12.21
N LEU A 413 -25.93 -2.00 -11.53
CA LEU A 413 -26.33 -2.42 -10.19
C LEU A 413 -26.22 -1.25 -9.20
N TYR A 414 -25.07 -0.55 -9.19
CA TYR A 414 -24.84 0.60 -8.31
C TYR A 414 -25.71 1.79 -8.70
N LEU A 415 -25.83 2.10 -9.99
CA LEU A 415 -26.72 3.15 -10.51
C LEU A 415 -28.16 2.99 -10.00
N ASN A 416 -28.67 1.75 -9.99
CA ASN A 416 -30.02 1.43 -9.57
C ASN A 416 -30.23 1.31 -8.05
N ASN A 417 -29.17 1.31 -7.22
CA ASN A 417 -29.28 1.10 -5.77
C ASN A 417 -28.68 2.23 -4.90
N THR A 418 -27.73 3.03 -5.41
CA THR A 418 -27.12 4.17 -4.68
C THR A 418 -28.08 5.38 -4.65
N GLY A 419 -29.22 5.22 -3.97
CA GLY A 419 -30.26 6.23 -3.86
C GLY A 419 -29.85 7.52 -3.17
N LEU A 420 -28.88 7.46 -2.24
CA LEU A 420 -28.34 8.66 -1.59
C LEU A 420 -27.84 9.70 -2.61
N MET A 421 -27.13 9.27 -3.66
CA MET A 421 -26.68 10.16 -4.74
C MET A 421 -27.87 10.79 -5.48
N TRP A 422 -28.88 9.98 -5.83
CA TRP A 422 -30.08 10.42 -6.55
C TRP A 422 -30.95 11.40 -5.75
N GLU A 423 -31.06 11.21 -4.43
CA GLU A 423 -31.85 12.06 -3.53
C GLU A 423 -31.12 13.36 -3.14
N LEU A 424 -29.78 13.37 -3.18
CA LEU A 424 -28.97 14.57 -2.99
C LEU A 424 -28.82 15.40 -4.29
N ALA A 425 -28.76 14.76 -5.46
CA ALA A 425 -28.57 15.44 -6.75
C ALA A 425 -29.43 16.70 -6.99
N PRO A 426 -30.77 16.67 -6.82
CA PRO A 426 -31.60 17.87 -7.02
C PRO A 426 -31.33 18.99 -6.01
N ARG A 427 -30.83 18.66 -4.81
CA ARG A 427 -30.54 19.63 -3.75
C ARG A 427 -29.21 20.33 -3.94
N HIS A 428 -28.21 19.59 -4.44
CA HIS A 428 -26.88 20.12 -4.74
C HIS A 428 -26.73 20.62 -6.20
N GLN A 429 -27.73 20.40 -7.06
CA GLN A 429 -27.68 20.62 -8.51
C GLN A 429 -26.55 19.82 -9.17
N ALA A 430 -26.35 18.59 -8.71
CA ALA A 430 -25.17 17.79 -9.02
C ALA A 430 -25.31 17.02 -10.34
N LEU A 431 -24.17 16.83 -11.02
CA LEU A 431 -24.04 15.83 -12.08
C LEU A 431 -23.79 14.47 -11.43
N LEU A 432 -24.61 13.47 -11.71
CA LEU A 432 -24.33 12.10 -11.31
C LEU A 432 -23.44 11.41 -12.34
N VAL A 433 -22.39 10.74 -11.87
CA VAL A 433 -21.49 9.94 -12.68
C VAL A 433 -21.32 8.57 -12.03
N PHE A 434 -21.61 7.51 -12.78
CA PHE A 434 -21.34 6.13 -12.35
C PHE A 434 -20.29 5.53 -13.29
N ALA A 435 -19.06 5.43 -12.83
CA ALA A 435 -17.94 4.94 -13.65
C ALA A 435 -17.72 3.45 -13.43
N GLU A 436 -17.70 2.66 -14.50
CA GLU A 436 -17.54 1.21 -14.37
C GLU A 436 -16.08 0.81 -14.13
N HIS A 437 -15.89 -0.18 -13.25
CA HIS A 437 -14.59 -0.75 -12.97
C HIS A 437 -14.10 -1.59 -14.15
N ARG A 438 -12.81 -1.44 -14.50
CA ARG A 438 -12.17 -2.32 -15.49
C ARG A 438 -12.38 -3.80 -15.14
N PHE A 439 -12.64 -4.62 -16.15
CA PHE A 439 -12.97 -6.05 -16.07
C PHE A 439 -14.37 -6.41 -15.55
N TYR A 440 -15.12 -5.51 -14.91
CA TYR A 440 -16.49 -5.76 -14.45
C TYR A 440 -17.53 -5.23 -15.44
N GLY A 441 -18.77 -5.73 -15.34
CA GLY A 441 -19.86 -5.41 -16.26
C GLY A 441 -19.43 -5.54 -17.73
N GLN A 442 -19.63 -4.48 -18.52
CA GLN A 442 -19.27 -4.46 -19.95
C GLN A 442 -17.87 -3.89 -20.23
N SER A 443 -17.22 -3.30 -19.23
CA SER A 443 -15.89 -2.67 -19.30
C SER A 443 -14.74 -3.69 -19.34
N LYS A 444 -14.78 -4.63 -20.29
CA LYS A 444 -13.77 -5.70 -20.45
C LYS A 444 -12.65 -5.24 -21.40
N PRO A 445 -11.38 -5.05 -20.94
CA PRO A 445 -10.31 -4.55 -21.83
C PRO A 445 -9.85 -5.53 -22.93
N PHE A 446 -10.39 -6.75 -22.94
CA PHE A 446 -10.05 -7.80 -23.89
C PHE A 446 -11.28 -8.65 -24.24
N LYS A 447 -11.33 -9.17 -25.48
CA LYS A 447 -12.36 -10.14 -25.89
C LYS A 447 -12.44 -11.35 -24.94
N PRO A 448 -13.62 -11.93 -24.68
CA PRO A 448 -13.80 -13.02 -23.69
C PRO A 448 -12.80 -14.18 -23.82
N SER A 449 -12.54 -14.68 -25.03
CA SER A 449 -11.57 -15.75 -25.32
C SER A 449 -10.10 -15.42 -24.99
N LYS A 450 -9.82 -14.20 -24.56
CA LYS A 450 -8.52 -13.69 -24.14
C LYS A 450 -8.53 -13.10 -22.73
N LEU A 451 -9.66 -12.59 -22.23
CA LEU A 451 -9.79 -11.84 -20.99
C LEU A 451 -9.10 -12.54 -19.80
N ARG A 452 -9.49 -13.78 -19.51
CA ARG A 452 -8.99 -14.59 -18.38
C ARG A 452 -7.58 -15.19 -18.58
N LYS A 453 -6.81 -14.75 -19.59
CA LYS A 453 -5.41 -15.21 -19.76
C LYS A 453 -4.50 -14.42 -18.82
N LYS A 454 -3.63 -15.11 -18.07
CA LYS A 454 -2.68 -14.54 -17.09
C LYS A 454 -1.99 -13.23 -17.49
N LYS A 455 -1.55 -13.12 -18.76
CA LYS A 455 -0.90 -11.90 -19.31
C LYS A 455 -1.82 -10.69 -19.54
N HIS A 456 -3.12 -10.85 -19.36
CA HIS A 456 -4.14 -9.82 -19.49
C HIS A 456 -4.76 -9.50 -18.12
N MET A 457 -4.94 -10.50 -17.25
CA MET A 457 -5.35 -10.29 -15.85
C MET A 457 -4.42 -9.33 -15.09
N GLY A 458 -3.14 -9.24 -15.45
CA GLY A 458 -2.21 -8.24 -14.90
C GLY A 458 -2.56 -6.76 -15.15
N TYR A 459 -3.66 -6.45 -15.83
CA TYR A 459 -4.22 -5.09 -15.93
C TYR A 459 -5.41 -4.85 -14.99
N LEU A 460 -5.88 -5.88 -14.27
CA LEU A 460 -6.87 -5.79 -13.19
C LEU A 460 -6.12 -5.53 -11.88
N THR A 461 -5.88 -4.26 -11.58
CA THR A 461 -5.31 -3.79 -10.31
C THR A 461 -6.05 -2.56 -9.82
N THR A 462 -5.91 -2.29 -8.52
CA THR A 462 -6.61 -1.20 -7.84
C THR A 462 -6.12 0.17 -8.32
N GLU A 463 -4.80 0.34 -8.49
CA GLU A 463 -4.19 1.58 -8.98
C GLU A 463 -4.58 1.84 -10.44
N GLN A 464 -4.70 0.79 -11.24
CA GLN A 464 -5.10 0.90 -12.65
C GLN A 464 -6.55 1.37 -12.78
N ALA A 465 -7.46 0.90 -11.91
CA ALA A 465 -8.84 1.38 -11.87
C ALA A 465 -8.95 2.83 -11.37
N MET A 466 -8.25 3.18 -10.29
CA MET A 466 -8.19 4.58 -9.83
C MET A 466 -7.63 5.53 -10.91
N ALA A 467 -6.63 5.10 -11.70
CA ALA A 467 -6.10 5.91 -12.79
C ALA A 467 -7.11 6.11 -13.95
N ASP A 468 -8.01 5.13 -14.19
CA ASP A 468 -9.15 5.33 -15.09
C ASP A 468 -10.10 6.41 -14.56
N TYR A 469 -10.46 6.36 -13.28
CA TYR A 469 -11.33 7.35 -12.64
C TYR A 469 -10.70 8.75 -12.61
N ALA A 470 -9.40 8.85 -12.31
CA ALA A 470 -8.68 10.11 -12.29
C ALA A 470 -8.66 10.78 -13.67
N THR A 471 -8.48 10.00 -14.74
CA THR A 471 -8.52 10.52 -16.11
C THR A 471 -9.95 10.85 -16.57
N LEU A 472 -10.96 10.08 -16.16
CA LEU A 472 -12.37 10.39 -16.44
C LEU A 472 -12.82 11.70 -15.75
N ILE A 473 -12.50 11.90 -14.47
CA ILE A 473 -12.82 13.16 -13.76
C ILE A 473 -12.15 14.37 -14.43
N TRP A 474 -10.91 14.20 -14.91
CA TRP A 474 -10.19 15.25 -15.64
C TRP A 474 -10.86 15.59 -16.98
N GLU A 475 -11.30 14.58 -17.73
CA GLU A 475 -12.04 14.75 -18.99
C GLU A 475 -13.40 15.43 -18.75
N LEU A 476 -14.18 14.98 -17.76
CA LEU A 476 -15.47 15.56 -17.40
C LEU A 476 -15.37 17.04 -16.99
N ARG A 477 -14.40 17.41 -16.15
CA ARG A 477 -14.12 18.82 -15.81
C ARG A 477 -13.81 19.66 -17.07
N GLY A 478 -13.14 19.06 -18.06
CA GLY A 478 -12.90 19.67 -19.38
C GLY A 478 -14.17 19.84 -20.22
N GLU A 479 -15.04 18.84 -20.26
CA GLU A 479 -16.34 18.89 -20.96
C GLU A 479 -17.28 19.94 -20.37
N LEU A 480 -17.36 20.00 -19.04
CA LEU A 480 -18.14 20.99 -18.29
C LEU A 480 -17.56 22.42 -18.40
N LYS A 481 -16.31 22.55 -18.87
CA LYS A 481 -15.51 23.80 -18.90
C LYS A 481 -15.32 24.43 -17.51
N ASP A 482 -15.38 23.60 -16.47
CA ASP A 482 -15.16 23.98 -15.08
C ASP A 482 -14.02 23.13 -14.50
N PRO A 483 -12.76 23.60 -14.61
CA PRO A 483 -11.58 22.86 -14.16
C PRO A 483 -11.48 22.73 -12.64
N ASP A 484 -12.25 23.52 -11.89
CA ASP A 484 -12.30 23.49 -10.43
C ASP A 484 -13.66 22.94 -9.90
N ALA A 485 -14.49 22.33 -10.76
CA ALA A 485 -15.81 21.79 -10.37
C ALA A 485 -15.65 20.83 -9.16
N PRO A 486 -16.34 21.05 -8.03
CA PRO A 486 -16.19 20.21 -6.86
C PRO A 486 -16.59 18.76 -7.14
N VAL A 487 -15.82 17.78 -6.67
CA VAL A 487 -16.12 16.36 -6.89
C VAL A 487 -16.25 15.63 -5.56
N ILE A 488 -17.35 14.94 -5.35
CA ILE A 488 -17.57 14.09 -4.17
C ILE A 488 -17.61 12.63 -4.62
N GLY A 489 -16.76 11.80 -4.03
CA GLY A 489 -16.70 10.37 -4.27
C GLY A 489 -17.74 9.61 -3.43
N PHE A 490 -18.35 8.59 -4.03
CA PHE A 490 -19.24 7.66 -3.35
C PHE A 490 -18.84 6.23 -3.69
N GLY A 491 -19.03 5.31 -2.75
CA GLY A 491 -18.92 3.88 -3.01
C GLY A 491 -19.27 3.03 -1.80
N GLY A 492 -19.88 1.87 -2.06
CA GLY A 492 -20.09 0.80 -1.07
C GLY A 492 -19.04 -0.30 -1.23
N SER A 493 -18.76 -1.11 -0.20
CA SER A 493 -17.82 -2.25 -0.30
C SER A 493 -16.42 -1.79 -0.75
N TYR A 494 -15.80 -2.51 -1.67
CA TYR A 494 -14.61 -2.12 -2.43
C TYR A 494 -14.76 -0.80 -3.18
N GLY A 495 -15.97 -0.39 -3.58
CA GLY A 495 -16.25 0.96 -4.07
C GLY A 495 -15.99 2.03 -3.02
N GLY A 496 -16.33 1.77 -1.75
CA GLY A 496 -16.03 2.65 -0.62
C GLY A 496 -14.54 2.67 -0.29
N MET A 497 -13.87 1.52 -0.40
CA MET A 497 -12.41 1.42 -0.29
C MET A 497 -11.74 2.28 -1.38
N LEU A 498 -12.15 2.10 -2.64
CA LEU A 498 -11.74 2.94 -3.77
C LEU A 498 -12.03 4.43 -3.51
N ALA A 499 -13.21 4.81 -3.00
CA ALA A 499 -13.56 6.19 -2.69
C ALA A 499 -12.59 6.82 -1.68
N SER A 500 -12.32 6.13 -0.58
CA SER A 500 -11.38 6.57 0.45
C SER A 500 -9.94 6.67 -0.10
N TRP A 501 -9.45 5.64 -0.80
CA TRP A 501 -8.09 5.60 -1.35
C TRP A 501 -7.90 6.62 -2.49
N PHE A 502 -8.93 6.86 -3.28
CA PHE A 502 -8.91 7.90 -4.30
C PHE A 502 -8.82 9.29 -3.65
N ARG A 503 -9.55 9.56 -2.57
CA ARG A 503 -9.40 10.80 -1.80
C ARG A 503 -8.00 10.94 -1.18
N LEU A 504 -7.38 9.84 -0.72
CA LEU A 504 -5.98 9.85 -0.24
C LEU A 504 -4.96 10.18 -1.34
N LYS A 505 -5.10 9.58 -2.53
CA LYS A 505 -4.08 9.67 -3.60
C LYS A 505 -4.30 10.82 -4.58
N TYR A 506 -5.56 11.19 -4.83
CA TYR A 506 -5.97 12.23 -5.76
C TYR A 506 -6.81 13.34 -5.08
N PRO A 507 -6.36 13.93 -3.94
CA PRO A 507 -7.12 14.97 -3.22
C PRO A 507 -7.28 16.30 -3.99
N HIS A 508 -6.69 16.39 -5.18
CA HIS A 508 -6.83 17.50 -6.14
C HIS A 508 -7.92 17.25 -7.21
N LEU A 509 -8.42 16.02 -7.30
CA LEU A 509 -9.50 15.62 -8.21
C LEU A 509 -10.81 15.29 -7.48
N MET A 510 -10.76 15.00 -6.19
CA MET A 510 -11.91 14.68 -5.34
C MET A 510 -11.82 15.46 -4.03
N ASP A 511 -12.83 16.28 -3.75
CA ASP A 511 -12.89 17.22 -2.62
C ASP A 511 -13.39 16.59 -1.31
N GLY A 512 -14.06 15.44 -1.39
CA GLY A 512 -14.45 14.60 -0.25
C GLY A 512 -15.01 13.25 -0.68
N ALA A 513 -15.19 12.31 0.24
CA ALA A 513 -15.67 10.97 -0.05
C ALA A 513 -16.63 10.41 1.02
N ILE A 514 -17.69 9.73 0.57
CA ILE A 514 -18.53 8.84 1.38
C ILE A 514 -18.09 7.39 1.07
N ALA A 515 -17.44 6.76 2.04
CA ALA A 515 -16.84 5.43 1.93
C ALA A 515 -17.64 4.45 2.79
N ALA A 516 -18.76 3.96 2.25
CA ALA A 516 -19.73 3.18 2.98
C ALA A 516 -19.38 1.69 3.03
N SER A 517 -19.48 1.08 4.22
CA SER A 517 -19.06 -0.29 4.50
C SER A 517 -17.72 -0.64 3.83
N ALA A 518 -16.71 0.22 4.04
CA ALA A 518 -15.40 0.11 3.40
C ALA A 518 -14.40 -0.62 4.32
N PRO A 519 -14.13 -1.92 4.12
CA PRO A 519 -13.33 -2.76 5.02
C PRO A 519 -11.80 -2.55 4.86
N ILE A 520 -11.36 -1.29 4.86
CA ILE A 520 -9.98 -0.89 4.56
C ILE A 520 -8.90 -1.36 5.57
N TRP A 521 -9.29 -1.94 6.70
CA TRP A 521 -8.37 -2.47 7.73
C TRP A 521 -8.32 -4.01 7.78
N THR A 522 -8.88 -4.70 6.78
CA THR A 522 -8.92 -6.17 6.68
C THR A 522 -7.61 -6.79 6.17
N TYR A 523 -6.46 -6.16 6.41
CA TYR A 523 -5.18 -6.53 5.78
C TYR A 523 -4.11 -6.93 6.77
N LYS A 524 -3.10 -7.63 6.25
CA LYS A 524 -1.88 -7.95 7.00
C LYS A 524 -0.94 -6.75 7.00
N GLY A 525 -0.37 -6.45 8.17
CA GLY A 525 0.56 -5.34 8.35
C GLY A 525 -0.03 -4.17 9.13
N GLU A 526 -1.32 -4.23 9.45
CA GLU A 526 -1.99 -3.28 10.34
C GLU A 526 -1.52 -3.37 11.78
N ASP A 527 -1.57 -2.24 12.49
CA ASP A 527 -1.30 -2.10 13.92
C ASP A 527 -2.40 -1.24 14.59
N PRO A 528 -3.29 -1.83 15.43
CA PRO A 528 -3.32 -3.23 15.82
C PRO A 528 -3.63 -4.19 14.64
N PRO A 529 -3.18 -5.46 14.70
CA PRO A 529 -3.46 -6.45 13.67
C PRO A 529 -4.95 -6.62 13.35
N VAL A 530 -5.25 -6.97 12.11
CA VAL A 530 -6.59 -7.44 11.72
C VAL A 530 -7.02 -8.65 12.57
N ASP A 531 -8.30 -8.70 12.95
CA ASP A 531 -8.93 -9.86 13.57
C ASP A 531 -9.59 -10.72 12.46
N PRO A 532 -9.00 -11.86 12.06
CA PRO A 532 -9.52 -12.64 10.95
C PRO A 532 -10.87 -13.30 11.24
N GLY A 533 -11.27 -13.40 12.52
CA GLY A 533 -12.53 -14.01 12.94
C GLY A 533 -13.71 -13.03 13.01
N ALA A 534 -13.48 -11.72 12.86
CA ALA A 534 -14.52 -10.71 13.04
C ALA A 534 -15.73 -10.93 12.11
N PHE A 535 -15.47 -11.20 10.83
CA PHE A 535 -16.49 -11.45 9.81
C PHE A 535 -17.43 -12.61 10.21
N ALA A 536 -16.88 -13.80 10.48
CA ALA A 536 -17.65 -14.99 10.85
C ALA A 536 -18.42 -14.84 12.18
N ARG A 537 -17.90 -14.05 13.13
CA ARG A 537 -18.60 -13.75 14.38
C ARG A 537 -19.80 -12.82 14.16
N ILE A 538 -19.70 -11.82 13.29
CA ILE A 538 -20.82 -10.92 12.98
C ILE A 538 -21.93 -11.68 12.22
N VAL A 539 -21.59 -12.52 11.23
CA VAL A 539 -22.58 -13.43 10.59
C VAL A 539 -23.27 -14.34 11.63
N THR A 540 -22.57 -14.71 12.70
CA THR A 540 -23.14 -15.49 13.81
C THR A 540 -24.03 -14.65 14.74
N GLN A 541 -23.69 -13.38 14.97
CA GLN A 541 -24.47 -12.42 15.75
C GLN A 541 -25.83 -12.15 15.07
N ASP A 542 -25.83 -11.98 13.75
CA ASP A 542 -27.02 -11.86 12.91
C ASP A 542 -27.93 -13.10 13.00
N ALA A 543 -27.33 -14.30 13.04
CA ALA A 543 -28.02 -15.58 13.22
C ALA A 543 -28.39 -15.91 14.69
N SER A 544 -28.28 -14.94 15.60
CA SER A 544 -28.59 -15.08 17.03
C SER A 544 -29.81 -14.22 17.46
N PRO A 545 -30.33 -14.38 18.68
CA PRO A 545 -31.36 -13.50 19.23
C PRO A 545 -30.99 -12.01 19.24
N GLU A 546 -29.69 -11.67 19.28
CA GLU A 546 -29.22 -10.28 19.21
C GLU A 546 -29.48 -9.65 17.84
N GLY A 547 -29.23 -10.39 16.75
CA GLY A 547 -29.65 -10.04 15.40
C GLY A 547 -31.17 -10.16 15.14
N GLY A 548 -31.95 -10.62 16.14
CA GLY A 548 -33.38 -10.88 16.04
C GLY A 548 -33.76 -12.22 15.40
N SER A 549 -32.81 -13.15 15.31
CA SER A 549 -33.01 -14.52 14.78
C SER A 549 -33.42 -15.52 15.87
N ALA A 550 -33.94 -16.68 15.47
CA ALA A 550 -34.39 -17.72 16.39
C ALA A 550 -33.21 -18.30 17.23
N GLU A 551 -33.43 -18.48 18.54
CA GLU A 551 -32.40 -18.92 19.50
C GLU A 551 -31.69 -20.22 19.11
N ALA A 552 -32.44 -21.18 18.54
CA ALA A 552 -31.88 -22.46 18.10
C ALA A 552 -31.10 -22.38 16.78
N CYS A 553 -31.12 -21.27 16.03
CA CYS A 553 -30.55 -21.17 14.68
C CYS A 553 -29.04 -21.43 14.64
N ALA A 554 -28.23 -20.58 15.29
CA ALA A 554 -26.78 -20.76 15.36
C ALA A 554 -26.32 -22.09 16.03
N PRO A 555 -26.98 -22.60 17.10
CA PRO A 555 -26.75 -23.95 17.60
C PRO A 555 -27.02 -25.05 16.56
N ASN A 556 -28.16 -25.02 15.87
CA ASN A 556 -28.51 -25.99 14.83
C ASN A 556 -27.56 -25.90 13.63
N MET A 557 -27.09 -24.71 13.28
CA MET A 557 -26.09 -24.52 12.21
C MET A 557 -24.78 -25.24 12.52
N ARG A 558 -24.26 -25.10 13.76
CA ARG A 558 -23.07 -25.85 14.21
C ARG A 558 -23.27 -27.38 14.13
N GLN A 559 -24.49 -27.87 14.39
CA GLN A 559 -24.80 -29.30 14.25
C GLN A 559 -24.95 -29.72 12.78
N ALA A 560 -25.46 -28.85 11.89
CA ALA A 560 -25.61 -29.14 10.47
C ALA A 560 -24.24 -29.34 9.80
N TRP A 561 -23.23 -28.55 10.16
CA TRP A 561 -21.84 -28.74 9.71
C TRP A 561 -21.22 -30.06 10.20
N ARG A 562 -21.61 -30.55 11.38
CA ARG A 562 -21.19 -31.86 11.89
C ARG A 562 -21.89 -32.98 11.14
N ALA A 563 -23.21 -32.86 10.93
CA ALA A 563 -24.01 -33.80 10.16
C ALA A 563 -23.51 -33.97 8.71
N LEU A 564 -23.18 -32.87 8.01
CA LEU A 564 -22.58 -32.94 6.67
C LEU A 564 -21.29 -33.76 6.66
N ARG A 565 -20.36 -33.48 7.59
CA ARG A 565 -19.07 -34.19 7.68
C ARG A 565 -19.25 -35.67 8.07
N GLU A 566 -20.10 -35.95 9.05
CA GLU A 566 -20.26 -37.30 9.61
C GLU A 566 -21.01 -38.24 8.67
N LEU A 567 -22.04 -37.75 7.97
CA LEU A 567 -22.69 -38.50 6.89
C LEU A 567 -21.79 -38.55 5.63
N GLY A 568 -21.07 -37.47 5.33
CA GLY A 568 -20.20 -37.39 4.15
C GLY A 568 -19.02 -38.38 4.13
N GLY A 569 -18.66 -38.96 5.28
CA GLY A 569 -17.57 -39.94 5.40
C GLY A 569 -17.86 -41.31 4.78
N THR A 570 -19.12 -41.68 4.49
CA THR A 570 -19.45 -42.94 3.79
C THR A 570 -20.17 -42.71 2.48
N GLU A 571 -20.15 -43.70 1.58
CA GLU A 571 -20.80 -43.61 0.28
C GLU A 571 -22.33 -43.49 0.42
N GLU A 572 -22.93 -44.31 1.28
CA GLU A 572 -24.36 -44.29 1.58
C GLU A 572 -24.77 -42.97 2.26
N GLY A 573 -23.92 -42.44 3.12
CA GLY A 573 -24.16 -41.16 3.77
C GLY A 573 -24.04 -39.98 2.81
N ARG A 574 -23.11 -40.00 1.85
CA ARG A 574 -23.04 -39.02 0.75
C ARG A 574 -24.27 -39.06 -0.16
N GLN A 575 -24.81 -40.24 -0.44
CA GLN A 575 -26.10 -40.38 -1.14
C GLN A 575 -27.24 -39.74 -0.33
N ALA A 576 -27.34 -40.05 0.98
CA ALA A 576 -28.36 -39.49 1.86
C ALA A 576 -28.25 -37.95 2.02
N VAL A 577 -27.04 -37.39 2.06
CA VAL A 577 -26.80 -35.93 2.03
C VAL A 577 -27.27 -35.35 0.70
N SER A 578 -26.95 -35.99 -0.43
CA SER A 578 -27.34 -35.53 -1.76
C SER A 578 -28.87 -35.46 -1.92
N GLU A 579 -29.60 -36.45 -1.41
CA GLU A 579 -31.06 -36.45 -1.34
C GLU A 579 -31.62 -35.38 -0.39
N ALA A 580 -31.07 -35.28 0.83
CA ALA A 580 -31.54 -34.32 1.85
C ALA A 580 -31.37 -32.87 1.38
N MET A 581 -30.20 -32.55 0.80
CA MET A 581 -29.87 -31.25 0.21
C MET A 581 -30.47 -31.03 -1.17
N ARG A 582 -31.04 -32.08 -1.81
CA ARG A 582 -31.66 -32.03 -3.15
C ARG A 582 -30.66 -31.52 -4.21
N LEU A 583 -29.51 -32.18 -4.30
CA LEU A 583 -28.44 -31.81 -5.23
C LEU A 583 -28.78 -32.23 -6.67
N CYS A 584 -28.23 -31.50 -7.64
CA CYS A 584 -28.36 -31.81 -9.06
C CYS A 584 -27.42 -32.94 -9.51
N GLU A 585 -27.67 -33.56 -10.67
CA GLU A 585 -26.83 -34.62 -11.24
C GLU A 585 -25.37 -34.20 -11.49
N ASP A 586 -25.13 -32.91 -11.76
CA ASP A 586 -23.78 -32.34 -11.91
C ASP A 586 -23.02 -32.22 -10.58
N SER A 587 -23.71 -32.43 -9.45
CA SER A 587 -23.31 -32.11 -8.08
C SER A 587 -23.55 -33.29 -7.13
N VAL A 588 -23.36 -34.52 -7.63
CA VAL A 588 -23.28 -35.72 -6.79
C VAL A 588 -22.01 -35.66 -5.95
N LEU A 589 -22.11 -36.13 -4.70
CA LEU A 589 -20.99 -36.17 -3.74
C LEU A 589 -20.20 -37.49 -3.90
N GLU A 590 -19.14 -37.49 -4.69
CA GLU A 590 -18.33 -38.68 -4.94
C GLU A 590 -17.39 -38.97 -3.76
N ASN A 591 -16.83 -37.91 -3.16
CA ASN A 591 -15.78 -37.97 -2.13
C ASN A 591 -15.96 -36.92 -1.00
N GLU A 592 -15.03 -36.86 -0.04
CA GLU A 592 -15.08 -35.91 1.09
C GLU A 592 -14.73 -34.45 0.68
N ASP A 593 -14.01 -34.24 -0.42
CA ASP A 593 -13.73 -32.89 -0.95
C ASP A 593 -15.02 -32.27 -1.54
N ASP A 594 -15.88 -33.08 -2.17
CA ASP A 594 -17.22 -32.63 -2.62
C ASP A 594 -18.11 -32.22 -1.43
N VAL A 595 -18.05 -32.97 -0.32
CA VAL A 595 -18.77 -32.63 0.93
C VAL A 595 -18.25 -31.32 1.52
N THR A 596 -16.93 -31.10 1.41
CA THR A 596 -16.28 -29.84 1.82
C THR A 596 -16.72 -28.68 0.92
N ALA A 597 -16.75 -28.85 -0.39
CA ALA A 597 -17.25 -27.85 -1.34
C ALA A 597 -18.74 -27.51 -1.11
N LEU A 598 -19.59 -28.50 -0.85
CA LEU A 598 -21.00 -28.29 -0.50
C LEU A 598 -21.15 -27.50 0.81
N ARG A 599 -20.36 -27.82 1.84
CA ARG A 599 -20.35 -27.09 3.12
C ARG A 599 -19.95 -25.63 2.92
N ASP A 600 -18.93 -25.38 2.09
CA ASP A 600 -18.41 -24.03 1.85
C ASP A 600 -19.38 -23.19 1.01
N TRP A 601 -20.01 -23.79 0.00
CA TRP A 601 -21.13 -23.21 -0.76
C TRP A 601 -22.35 -22.92 0.11
N ALA A 602 -22.68 -23.81 1.06
CA ALA A 602 -23.77 -23.59 2.00
C ALA A 602 -23.45 -22.50 3.03
N ALA A 603 -22.18 -22.30 3.37
CA ALA A 603 -21.72 -21.25 4.27
C ALA A 603 -21.76 -19.86 3.61
N SER A 604 -21.35 -19.74 2.34
CA SER A 604 -21.38 -18.45 1.64
C SER A 604 -22.79 -17.86 1.49
N ALA A 605 -23.84 -18.70 1.49
CA ALA A 605 -25.22 -18.21 1.61
C ALA A 605 -25.42 -17.35 2.87
N TRP A 606 -24.87 -17.74 4.02
CA TRP A 606 -24.99 -16.98 5.26
C TRP A 606 -24.21 -15.65 5.20
N ASP A 607 -23.04 -15.67 4.58
CA ASP A 607 -22.23 -14.47 4.36
C ASP A 607 -23.00 -13.44 3.51
N TYR A 608 -23.62 -13.88 2.39
CA TYR A 608 -24.46 -13.03 1.56
C TYR A 608 -25.77 -12.61 2.23
N LEU A 609 -26.44 -13.49 2.98
CA LEU A 609 -27.67 -13.15 3.72
C LEU A 609 -27.41 -12.07 4.78
N ALA A 610 -26.26 -12.12 5.48
CA ALA A 610 -25.84 -11.10 6.45
C ALA A 610 -25.51 -9.76 5.78
N MET A 611 -24.73 -9.76 4.69
CA MET A 611 -24.51 -8.55 3.88
C MET A 611 -25.84 -7.93 3.41
N GLY A 612 -26.81 -8.78 3.02
CA GLY A 612 -28.14 -8.40 2.58
C GLY A 612 -29.19 -8.22 3.67
N ASN A 613 -28.81 -8.07 4.95
CA ASN A 613 -29.73 -8.12 6.09
C ASN A 613 -30.63 -6.85 6.26
N TYR A 614 -31.12 -6.30 5.16
CA TYR A 614 -31.85 -5.04 5.09
C TYR A 614 -33.26 -5.09 5.70
N PRO A 615 -33.80 -3.97 6.24
CA PRO A 615 -35.11 -3.92 6.87
C PRO A 615 -36.32 -4.00 5.91
N TYR A 616 -36.06 -4.16 4.61
CA TYR A 616 -37.04 -4.27 3.54
C TYR A 616 -36.51 -5.20 2.44
N PRO A 617 -37.39 -5.76 1.57
CA PRO A 617 -36.94 -6.63 0.48
C PRO A 617 -35.99 -5.91 -0.49
N SER A 618 -34.89 -6.56 -0.86
CA SER A 618 -33.85 -5.99 -1.73
C SER A 618 -33.27 -7.03 -2.68
N SER A 619 -33.02 -6.62 -3.93
CA SER A 619 -32.36 -7.45 -4.94
C SER A 619 -30.86 -7.15 -5.07
N TYR A 620 -30.30 -6.26 -4.26
CA TYR A 620 -28.91 -5.79 -4.42
C TYR A 620 -27.88 -6.93 -4.37
N ILE A 621 -27.92 -7.76 -3.32
CA ILE A 621 -26.99 -8.88 -3.10
C ILE A 621 -27.17 -10.04 -4.10
N VAL A 622 -28.29 -10.09 -4.82
CA VAL A 622 -28.54 -11.07 -5.90
C VAL A 622 -28.39 -10.43 -7.28
N ASN A 623 -27.49 -9.45 -7.43
CA ASN A 623 -27.21 -8.71 -8.68
C ASN A 623 -28.48 -8.21 -9.42
N GLY A 624 -29.47 -7.72 -8.68
CA GLY A 624 -30.73 -7.21 -9.23
C GLY A 624 -31.78 -8.26 -9.58
N ALA A 625 -31.49 -9.56 -9.41
CA ALA A 625 -32.41 -10.65 -9.71
C ALA A 625 -33.75 -10.53 -8.96
N GLN A 626 -34.81 -11.05 -9.59
CA GLN A 626 -36.19 -10.94 -9.11
C GLN A 626 -36.80 -12.34 -8.89
N PRO A 627 -37.63 -12.55 -7.85
CA PRO A 627 -38.01 -11.60 -6.80
C PRO A 627 -36.82 -11.28 -5.88
N PRO A 628 -36.83 -10.12 -5.19
CA PRO A 628 -35.76 -9.75 -4.27
C PRO A 628 -35.67 -10.71 -3.08
N LEU A 629 -34.54 -10.69 -2.36
CA LEU A 629 -34.46 -11.28 -1.02
C LEU A 629 -35.51 -10.61 -0.10
N PRO A 630 -36.10 -11.35 0.86
CA PRO A 630 -37.07 -10.79 1.80
C PRO A 630 -36.43 -9.77 2.74
N ALA A 631 -37.24 -9.06 3.53
CA ALA A 631 -36.73 -8.23 4.62
C ALA A 631 -36.09 -9.10 5.72
N PHE A 632 -34.97 -8.67 6.27
CA PHE A 632 -34.15 -9.40 7.24
C PHE A 632 -33.93 -10.89 6.88
N PRO A 633 -33.33 -11.19 5.72
CA PRO A 633 -33.28 -12.54 5.16
C PRO A 633 -32.50 -13.54 6.01
N VAL A 634 -31.58 -13.12 6.89
CA VAL A 634 -30.98 -14.01 7.91
C VAL A 634 -32.04 -14.56 8.87
N ARG A 635 -32.98 -13.72 9.32
CA ARG A 635 -34.07 -14.13 10.22
C ARG A 635 -34.97 -15.16 9.53
N VAL A 636 -35.30 -14.91 8.26
CA VAL A 636 -36.10 -15.84 7.43
C VAL A 636 -35.38 -17.18 7.24
N ALA A 637 -34.07 -17.18 6.96
CA ALA A 637 -33.28 -18.41 6.90
C ALA A 637 -33.26 -19.14 8.27
N CYS A 638 -33.18 -18.39 9.37
CA CYS A 638 -33.24 -18.93 10.72
C CYS A 638 -34.62 -19.46 11.15
N GLU A 639 -35.74 -19.04 10.54
CA GLU A 639 -37.06 -19.64 10.81
C GLU A 639 -37.07 -21.15 10.50
N HIS A 640 -36.36 -21.57 9.45
CA HIS A 640 -36.20 -22.99 9.10
C HIS A 640 -35.37 -23.79 10.11
N LEU A 641 -34.55 -23.11 10.92
CA LEU A 641 -33.62 -23.69 11.89
C LEU A 641 -34.01 -23.37 13.35
N GLY A 642 -35.20 -22.82 13.58
CA GLY A 642 -35.67 -22.38 14.90
C GLY A 642 -36.15 -23.49 15.84
N ASP A 643 -36.33 -24.72 15.36
CA ASP A 643 -36.75 -25.87 16.17
C ASP A 643 -35.52 -26.56 16.81
N ALA A 644 -35.45 -26.54 18.15
CA ALA A 644 -34.36 -27.14 18.92
C ALA A 644 -34.27 -28.67 18.76
N GLU A 645 -35.38 -29.35 18.42
CA GLU A 645 -35.41 -30.80 18.22
C GLU A 645 -34.78 -31.23 16.88
N LEU A 646 -34.44 -30.29 15.98
CA LEU A 646 -33.74 -30.60 14.74
C LEU A 646 -32.37 -31.25 14.98
N ALA A 647 -31.67 -30.87 16.05
CA ALA A 647 -30.36 -31.43 16.40
C ALA A 647 -30.39 -32.96 16.68
N GLY A 648 -31.58 -33.55 16.92
CA GLY A 648 -31.74 -34.99 17.14
C GLY A 648 -31.86 -35.84 15.86
N ASP A 649 -32.08 -35.24 14.69
CA ASP A 649 -32.20 -35.95 13.40
C ASP A 649 -31.37 -35.24 12.33
N ALA A 650 -30.22 -35.83 12.01
CA ALA A 650 -29.28 -35.29 11.04
C ALA A 650 -29.89 -35.05 9.65
N LEU A 651 -30.75 -35.94 9.14
CA LEU A 651 -31.34 -35.78 7.80
C LEU A 651 -32.48 -34.75 7.81
N ARG A 652 -33.22 -34.63 8.92
CA ARG A 652 -34.19 -33.53 9.12
C ARG A 652 -33.48 -32.18 9.21
N LEU A 653 -32.36 -32.11 9.94
CA LEU A 653 -31.52 -30.92 10.04
C LEU A 653 -30.91 -30.50 8.70
N LEU A 654 -30.44 -31.44 7.87
CA LEU A 654 -29.95 -31.11 6.53
C LEU A 654 -31.08 -30.62 5.59
N ARG A 655 -32.30 -31.16 5.69
CA ARG A 655 -33.45 -30.62 4.95
C ARG A 655 -33.85 -29.20 5.42
N ALA A 656 -33.64 -28.89 6.70
CA ALA A 656 -33.79 -27.54 7.25
C ALA A 656 -32.69 -26.58 6.76
N LEU A 657 -31.43 -27.01 6.78
CA LEU A 657 -30.30 -26.28 6.19
C LEU A 657 -30.56 -25.95 4.71
N ARG A 658 -31.02 -26.93 3.92
CA ARG A 658 -31.42 -26.74 2.51
C ARG A 658 -32.48 -25.64 2.35
N ALA A 659 -33.47 -25.58 3.24
CA ALA A 659 -34.49 -24.54 3.20
C ALA A 659 -33.89 -23.16 3.53
N ALA A 660 -33.03 -23.09 4.56
CA ALA A 660 -32.34 -21.87 4.96
C ALA A 660 -31.42 -21.30 3.86
N VAL A 661 -30.52 -22.10 3.28
CA VAL A 661 -29.68 -21.65 2.14
C VAL A 661 -30.50 -21.39 0.88
N GLY A 662 -31.68 -22.01 0.78
CA GLY A 662 -32.68 -21.75 -0.26
C GLY A 662 -33.24 -20.33 -0.25
N VAL A 663 -33.18 -19.61 0.88
CA VAL A 663 -33.56 -18.17 0.94
C VAL A 663 -32.65 -17.33 0.04
N PHE A 664 -31.37 -17.72 -0.10
CA PHE A 664 -30.43 -17.09 -1.03
C PHE A 664 -30.46 -17.76 -2.41
N TYR A 665 -30.08 -19.04 -2.50
CA TYR A 665 -29.87 -19.70 -3.78
C TYR A 665 -31.15 -20.03 -4.55
N ASN A 666 -32.30 -20.15 -3.88
CA ASN A 666 -33.60 -20.44 -4.50
C ASN A 666 -34.62 -19.32 -4.17
N HIS A 667 -34.16 -18.07 -4.14
CA HIS A 667 -35.01 -16.91 -3.85
C HIS A 667 -36.19 -16.77 -4.85
N THR A 668 -36.02 -17.29 -6.07
CA THR A 668 -37.06 -17.45 -7.11
C THR A 668 -38.10 -18.51 -6.80
N GLY A 669 -37.76 -19.53 -6.01
CA GLY A 669 -38.61 -20.68 -5.69
C GLY A 669 -38.72 -21.74 -6.78
N ASP A 670 -38.08 -21.56 -7.94
CA ASP A 670 -38.23 -22.41 -9.14
C ASP A 670 -37.10 -23.45 -9.33
N LEU A 671 -36.01 -23.40 -8.54
CA LEU A 671 -34.95 -24.40 -8.63
C LEU A 671 -35.47 -25.78 -8.20
N ALA A 672 -35.38 -26.75 -9.11
CA ALA A 672 -35.71 -28.16 -8.87
C ALA A 672 -34.67 -28.86 -7.99
N CYS A 673 -33.39 -28.48 -8.11
CA CYS A 673 -32.24 -29.00 -7.36
C CYS A 673 -31.19 -27.90 -7.16
N PHE A 674 -30.16 -28.16 -6.35
CA PHE A 674 -29.04 -27.25 -6.13
C PHE A 674 -27.74 -27.79 -6.74
N SER A 675 -26.98 -26.92 -7.40
CA SER A 675 -25.60 -27.21 -7.86
C SER A 675 -24.63 -26.40 -6.99
N PHE A 676 -23.76 -27.07 -6.23
CA PHE A 676 -22.75 -26.37 -5.42
C PHE A 676 -21.54 -25.90 -6.25
N LYS A 677 -21.59 -26.13 -7.56
CA LYS A 677 -20.57 -25.72 -8.56
C LYS A 677 -20.91 -24.39 -9.24
N GLN A 678 -22.06 -23.79 -8.89
CA GLN A 678 -22.59 -22.56 -9.46
C GLN A 678 -23.07 -21.63 -8.34
N GLY A 679 -22.93 -20.32 -8.54
CA GLY A 679 -23.49 -19.28 -7.68
C GLY A 679 -24.99 -19.08 -7.92
N PRO A 680 -25.58 -17.97 -7.41
CA PRO A 680 -27.00 -17.68 -7.61
C PRO A 680 -27.35 -17.34 -9.07
N ASN A 681 -26.39 -16.85 -9.87
CA ASN A 681 -26.55 -16.56 -11.29
C ASN A 681 -25.18 -16.45 -11.99
N PRO A 682 -25.12 -16.50 -13.34
CA PRO A 682 -23.86 -16.48 -14.10
C PRO A 682 -23.04 -15.18 -14.02
N GLU A 683 -23.66 -14.04 -13.67
CA GLU A 683 -22.96 -12.76 -13.53
C GLU A 683 -22.16 -12.74 -12.22
N THR A 684 -22.80 -13.12 -11.11
CA THR A 684 -22.14 -13.31 -9.80
C THR A 684 -20.98 -14.31 -9.86
N ASP A 685 -21.06 -15.35 -10.70
CA ASP A 685 -19.97 -16.30 -10.93
C ASP A 685 -18.79 -15.70 -11.73
N GLU A 686 -19.06 -14.82 -12.71
CA GLU A 686 -18.00 -14.10 -13.42
C GLU A 686 -17.31 -13.07 -12.52
N ASP A 687 -18.10 -12.27 -11.79
CA ASP A 687 -17.62 -11.24 -10.87
C ASP A 687 -16.77 -11.85 -9.75
N SER A 688 -17.26 -12.92 -9.11
CA SER A 688 -16.54 -13.71 -8.11
C SER A 688 -15.21 -14.26 -8.65
N ASN A 689 -15.13 -14.56 -9.96
CA ASN A 689 -13.89 -15.01 -10.57
C ASN A 689 -12.87 -13.87 -10.77
N PHE A 690 -13.30 -12.67 -11.13
CA PHE A 690 -12.41 -11.51 -11.21
C PHE A 690 -11.97 -11.02 -9.83
N TRP A 691 -12.88 -11.05 -8.85
CA TRP A 691 -12.57 -10.76 -7.45
C TRP A 691 -11.54 -11.74 -6.89
N GLY A 692 -11.67 -13.03 -7.19
CA GLY A 692 -10.68 -14.06 -6.81
C GLY A 692 -9.27 -13.77 -7.35
N TYR A 693 -9.14 -13.16 -8.53
CA TYR A 693 -7.84 -12.71 -9.03
C TYR A 693 -7.31 -11.49 -8.24
N GLN A 694 -8.16 -10.52 -7.89
CA GLN A 694 -7.78 -9.37 -7.07
C GLN A 694 -7.36 -9.80 -5.65
N TYR A 695 -8.10 -10.71 -5.02
CA TYR A 695 -7.75 -11.34 -3.73
C TYR A 695 -6.37 -12.00 -3.79
N CYS A 696 -6.12 -12.77 -4.84
CA CYS A 696 -4.85 -13.45 -5.06
C CYS A 696 -3.68 -12.55 -5.53
N THR A 697 -3.87 -11.22 -5.63
CA THR A 697 -2.81 -10.29 -6.04
C THR A 697 -2.59 -9.15 -5.04
N GLU A 698 -3.63 -8.39 -4.72
CA GLU A 698 -3.57 -7.15 -3.93
C GLU A 698 -4.52 -7.16 -2.73
N GLN A 699 -5.72 -7.71 -2.92
CA GLN A 699 -6.82 -7.71 -1.95
C GLN A 699 -6.71 -8.89 -0.97
N PHE A 700 -5.48 -9.15 -0.48
CA PHE A 700 -5.15 -10.32 0.32
C PHE A 700 -5.62 -10.18 1.78
N MET A 701 -6.87 -10.54 2.02
CA MET A 701 -7.55 -10.35 3.31
C MET A 701 -7.55 -11.64 4.17
N PRO A 702 -7.10 -11.59 5.43
CA PRO A 702 -7.19 -12.71 6.36
C PRO A 702 -8.62 -12.96 6.85
N PHE A 703 -9.13 -14.16 6.61
CA PHE A 703 -10.37 -14.66 7.23
C PHE A 703 -10.12 -15.98 7.95
N ALA A 704 -10.78 -16.15 9.09
CA ALA A 704 -10.76 -17.36 9.88
C ALA A 704 -12.13 -17.64 10.50
N LYS A 705 -12.36 -18.90 10.84
CA LYS A 705 -13.45 -19.37 11.69
C LYS A 705 -12.84 -20.16 12.84
N ASP A 706 -13.33 -20.02 14.06
CA ASP A 706 -12.84 -20.76 15.22
C ASP A 706 -13.81 -21.88 15.68
N GLY A 707 -15.08 -21.82 15.28
CA GLY A 707 -16.12 -22.77 15.66
C GLY A 707 -16.50 -22.74 17.15
N VAL A 708 -16.13 -21.67 17.86
CA VAL A 708 -16.39 -21.41 19.28
C VAL A 708 -17.22 -20.13 19.41
N HIS A 709 -16.68 -18.99 18.94
CA HIS A 709 -17.35 -17.69 18.96
C HIS A 709 -18.22 -17.47 17.71
N ASP A 710 -17.96 -18.22 16.64
CA ASP A 710 -18.82 -18.29 15.45
C ASP A 710 -19.61 -19.61 15.37
N MET A 711 -20.59 -19.68 14.45
CA MET A 711 -21.42 -20.85 14.19
C MET A 711 -20.87 -21.82 13.13
N PHE A 712 -19.64 -21.63 12.68
CA PHE A 712 -19.03 -22.41 11.63
C PHE A 712 -18.12 -23.53 12.18
N TRP A 713 -17.30 -24.12 11.31
CA TRP A 713 -16.23 -25.05 11.70
C TRP A 713 -14.94 -24.29 11.99
N LYS A 714 -14.00 -24.95 12.66
CA LYS A 714 -12.67 -24.39 12.90
C LYS A 714 -11.83 -24.39 11.60
N GLU A 715 -11.46 -23.20 11.15
CA GLU A 715 -10.69 -22.90 9.95
C GLU A 715 -9.75 -21.72 10.23
N PRO A 716 -8.55 -21.96 10.79
CA PRO A 716 -7.61 -20.89 11.10
C PRO A 716 -6.95 -20.36 9.81
N PHE A 717 -6.84 -19.04 9.69
CA PHE A 717 -6.20 -18.42 8.53
C PHE A 717 -4.73 -18.88 8.35
N SER A 718 -4.40 -19.35 7.15
CA SER A 718 -3.05 -19.80 6.80
C SER A 718 -2.56 -19.08 5.56
N THR A 719 -1.68 -18.09 5.75
CA THR A 719 -1.05 -17.34 4.64
C THR A 719 -0.40 -18.28 3.63
N LYS A 720 0.36 -19.28 4.09
CA LYS A 720 1.07 -20.25 3.23
C LYS A 720 0.11 -21.08 2.36
N GLN A 721 -1.03 -21.48 2.91
CA GLN A 721 -2.06 -22.25 2.18
C GLN A 721 -2.77 -21.36 1.16
N THR A 722 -3.13 -20.14 1.55
CA THR A 722 -3.77 -19.14 0.67
C THR A 722 -2.85 -18.78 -0.51
N GLU A 723 -1.57 -18.51 -0.26
CA GLU A 723 -0.55 -18.30 -1.30
C GLU A 723 -0.40 -19.52 -2.23
N ALA A 724 -0.52 -20.75 -1.71
CA ALA A 724 -0.47 -21.96 -2.52
C ALA A 724 -1.69 -22.08 -3.44
N GLY A 725 -2.90 -21.86 -2.93
CA GLY A 725 -4.12 -21.83 -3.74
C GLY A 725 -4.07 -20.75 -4.83
N CYS A 726 -3.57 -19.56 -4.52
CA CYS A 726 -3.40 -18.49 -5.51
C CYS A 726 -2.36 -18.83 -6.60
N ARG A 727 -1.26 -19.50 -6.25
CA ARG A 727 -0.31 -20.03 -7.23
C ARG A 727 -0.91 -21.12 -8.11
N GLU A 728 -1.76 -21.97 -7.56
CA GLU A 728 -2.42 -23.06 -8.29
C GLU A 728 -3.50 -22.54 -9.25
N GLN A 729 -4.44 -21.75 -8.74
CA GLN A 729 -5.59 -21.25 -9.50
C GLN A 729 -5.20 -20.21 -10.57
N TRP A 730 -4.26 -19.32 -10.26
CA TRP A 730 -3.94 -18.16 -11.09
C TRP A 730 -2.49 -18.07 -11.55
N GLY A 731 -1.58 -18.88 -10.96
CA GLY A 731 -0.15 -18.79 -11.22
C GLY A 731 0.50 -17.52 -10.68
N VAL A 732 -0.16 -16.75 -9.81
CA VAL A 732 0.38 -15.51 -9.24
C VAL A 732 0.90 -15.74 -7.83
N GLU A 733 1.78 -14.86 -7.38
CA GLU A 733 2.20 -14.78 -5.99
C GLU A 733 1.50 -13.57 -5.35
N PRO A 734 0.64 -13.74 -4.34
CA PRO A 734 -0.04 -12.63 -3.69
C PRO A 734 0.97 -11.68 -3.02
N ARG A 735 0.77 -10.37 -3.18
CA ARG A 735 1.57 -9.38 -2.45
C ARG A 735 0.91 -9.11 -1.10
N THR A 736 1.09 -10.02 -0.16
CA THR A 736 0.29 -10.11 1.08
C THR A 736 0.31 -8.90 2.03
N LEU A 737 1.18 -7.91 1.80
CA LEU A 737 1.26 -6.64 2.55
C LEU A 737 1.00 -5.40 1.66
N TRP A 738 0.65 -5.57 0.38
CA TRP A 738 0.62 -4.47 -0.59
C TRP A 738 -0.45 -3.43 -0.28
N ALA A 739 -1.65 -3.86 0.11
CA ALA A 739 -2.72 -2.95 0.51
C ALA A 739 -2.29 -2.00 1.64
N SER A 740 -1.70 -2.51 2.73
CA SER A 740 -1.22 -1.69 3.84
C SER A 740 -0.03 -0.79 3.45
N VAL A 741 0.82 -1.22 2.50
CA VAL A 741 1.94 -0.41 1.98
C VAL A 741 1.45 0.73 1.09
N GLU A 742 0.51 0.45 0.18
CA GLU A 742 0.04 1.43 -0.81
C GLU A 742 -1.01 2.38 -0.22
N TRP A 743 -1.94 1.88 0.60
CA TRP A 743 -3.07 2.66 1.14
C TRP A 743 -2.83 3.28 2.52
N GLY A 744 -1.73 2.93 3.20
CA GLY A 744 -1.33 3.49 4.49
C GLY A 744 -1.93 2.80 5.73
N GLY A 745 -2.91 1.92 5.54
CA GLY A 745 -3.52 1.12 6.60
C GLY A 745 -4.30 1.98 7.60
N ARG A 746 -4.12 1.72 8.90
CA ARG A 746 -4.73 2.48 10.01
C ARG A 746 -4.25 3.92 10.17
N ARG A 747 -3.10 4.30 9.60
CA ARG A 747 -2.51 5.65 9.75
C ARG A 747 -3.07 6.64 8.75
N LEU A 748 -4.29 7.13 9.03
CA LEU A 748 -5.08 8.00 8.16
C LEU A 748 -5.15 9.45 8.66
N GLU A 749 -4.30 9.85 9.61
CA GLU A 749 -4.33 11.18 10.25
C GLU A 749 -3.99 12.32 9.26
N ALA A 750 -3.21 12.01 8.22
CA ALA A 750 -2.90 12.91 7.11
C ALA A 750 -4.01 12.98 6.03
N ALA A 751 -5.05 12.16 6.15
CA ALA A 751 -6.23 12.23 5.29
C ALA A 751 -7.10 13.45 5.64
N SER A 752 -8.06 13.75 4.76
CA SER A 752 -9.11 14.73 5.03
C SER A 752 -10.35 14.45 4.18
N ASN A 753 -11.50 14.87 4.69
CA ASN A 753 -12.80 14.84 4.01
C ASN A 753 -13.22 13.42 3.60
N ILE A 754 -13.31 12.50 4.57
CA ILE A 754 -13.79 11.13 4.38
C ILE A 754 -14.76 10.77 5.51
N VAL A 755 -15.99 10.42 5.15
CA VAL A 755 -16.94 9.73 6.03
C VAL A 755 -16.82 8.23 5.78
N PHE A 756 -16.56 7.46 6.83
CA PHE A 756 -16.63 6.00 6.83
C PHE A 756 -17.90 5.54 7.54
N SER A 757 -18.97 5.29 6.79
CA SER A 757 -20.21 4.71 7.31
C SER A 757 -20.09 3.18 7.43
N ASN A 758 -20.59 2.59 8.51
CA ASN A 758 -20.61 1.13 8.72
C ASN A 758 -21.90 0.70 9.43
N GLY A 759 -22.57 -0.31 8.86
CA GLY A 759 -23.66 -1.03 9.52
C GLY A 759 -23.13 -2.08 10.52
N LEU A 760 -23.81 -2.31 11.65
CA LEU A 760 -23.35 -3.34 12.61
C LEU A 760 -23.89 -4.75 12.34
N LEU A 761 -24.88 -4.90 11.46
CA LEU A 761 -25.28 -6.21 10.89
C LEU A 761 -24.38 -6.60 9.69
N ASP A 762 -23.54 -5.68 9.21
CA ASP A 762 -22.63 -5.95 8.11
C ASP A 762 -21.36 -6.66 8.61
N PRO A 763 -21.07 -7.90 8.17
CA PRO A 763 -19.87 -8.61 8.60
C PRO A 763 -18.57 -7.96 8.11
N TRP A 764 -18.62 -7.08 7.11
CA TRP A 764 -17.47 -6.27 6.69
C TRP A 764 -17.10 -5.15 7.69
N SER A 765 -18.02 -4.75 8.57
CA SER A 765 -17.76 -3.71 9.58
C SER A 765 -16.61 -4.07 10.54
N GLY A 766 -16.37 -5.36 10.77
CA GLY A 766 -15.22 -5.86 11.55
C GLY A 766 -13.85 -5.50 10.96
N GLY A 767 -13.79 -5.15 9.67
CA GLY A 767 -12.61 -4.61 8.98
C GLY A 767 -12.71 -3.12 8.62
N GLY A 768 -13.80 -2.45 9.01
CA GLY A 768 -14.09 -1.05 8.71
C GLY A 768 -13.53 -0.05 9.74
N VAL A 769 -13.67 1.24 9.43
CA VAL A 769 -13.31 2.34 10.33
C VAL A 769 -14.49 2.63 11.27
N LEU A 770 -14.37 2.24 12.53
CA LEU A 770 -15.46 2.32 13.52
C LEU A 770 -15.33 3.47 14.53
N HIS A 771 -14.39 4.40 14.34
CA HIS A 771 -14.19 5.58 15.19
C HIS A 771 -13.59 6.75 14.39
N ASN A 772 -13.80 7.97 14.88
CA ASN A 772 -13.22 9.18 14.27
C ASN A 772 -11.68 9.11 14.31
N ILE A 773 -11.03 9.36 13.18
CA ILE A 773 -9.57 9.45 13.06
C ILE A 773 -9.10 10.88 13.28
N SER A 774 -9.80 11.85 12.69
CA SER A 774 -9.49 13.28 12.83
C SER A 774 -10.73 14.12 12.59
N GLU A 775 -11.30 14.66 13.66
CA GLU A 775 -12.44 15.60 13.57
C GLU A 775 -12.02 16.94 12.94
N ALA A 776 -10.78 17.36 13.15
CA ALA A 776 -10.23 18.59 12.55
C ALA A 776 -10.14 18.50 11.01
N ASN A 777 -9.90 17.30 10.48
CA ASN A 777 -9.75 17.06 9.04
C ASN A 777 -11.00 16.41 8.40
N ASP A 778 -12.12 16.28 9.11
CA ASP A 778 -13.31 15.53 8.66
C ASP A 778 -12.99 14.09 8.20
N VAL A 779 -12.21 13.34 9.00
CA VAL A 779 -11.98 11.90 8.82
C VAL A 779 -12.71 11.16 9.95
N VAL A 780 -13.97 10.81 9.68
CA VAL A 780 -14.95 10.44 10.72
C VAL A 780 -15.63 9.11 10.43
N ALA A 781 -16.11 8.44 11.47
CA ALA A 781 -16.89 7.21 11.37
C ALA A 781 -18.37 7.47 11.68
N VAL A 782 -19.25 6.79 10.96
CA VAL A 782 -20.71 6.88 11.13
C VAL A 782 -21.25 5.47 11.32
N ILE A 783 -21.75 5.17 12.52
CA ILE A 783 -22.19 3.81 12.87
C ILE A 783 -23.71 3.71 12.75
N ILE A 784 -24.19 2.66 12.10
CA ILE A 784 -25.61 2.40 11.83
C ILE A 784 -25.96 1.05 12.47
N PRO A 785 -26.41 1.02 13.74
CA PRO A 785 -26.55 -0.24 14.49
C PRO A 785 -27.46 -1.28 13.82
N GLU A 786 -28.58 -0.83 13.24
CA GLU A 786 -29.55 -1.68 12.54
C GLU A 786 -29.26 -1.79 11.03
N GLY A 787 -28.10 -1.31 10.57
CA GLY A 787 -27.68 -1.34 9.18
C GLY A 787 -26.95 -2.63 8.82
N ALA A 788 -27.34 -3.21 7.69
CA ALA A 788 -26.53 -4.17 6.95
C ALA A 788 -25.59 -3.44 5.97
N HIS A 789 -25.06 -4.13 4.96
CA HIS A 789 -24.00 -3.64 4.08
C HIS A 789 -24.39 -2.34 3.36
N HIS A 790 -23.73 -1.23 3.71
CA HIS A 790 -23.93 0.14 3.21
C HIS A 790 -25.41 0.57 3.01
N LEU A 791 -26.25 0.35 4.03
CA LEU A 791 -27.68 0.75 4.02
C LEU A 791 -27.87 2.28 3.83
N ASP A 792 -26.91 3.10 4.25
CA ASP A 792 -26.84 4.54 4.03
C ASP A 792 -26.89 4.94 2.56
N LEU A 793 -26.24 4.18 1.67
CA LEU A 793 -26.25 4.48 0.24
C LEU A 793 -27.60 4.19 -0.44
N MET A 794 -28.45 3.36 0.16
CA MET A 794 -29.72 2.91 -0.42
C MET A 794 -30.74 4.05 -0.55
N PHE A 795 -31.75 3.86 -1.40
CA PHE A 795 -32.92 4.74 -1.47
C PHE A 795 -33.66 4.82 -0.13
N SER A 796 -34.20 6.01 0.17
CA SER A 796 -34.99 6.24 1.37
C SER A 796 -36.27 5.40 1.39
N ASN A 797 -36.47 4.72 2.51
CA ASN A 797 -37.56 3.78 2.73
C ASN A 797 -38.36 4.13 4.01
N PRO A 798 -39.70 4.00 4.00
CA PRO A 798 -40.51 4.12 5.22
C PRO A 798 -40.07 3.19 6.36
N LEU A 799 -39.48 2.04 6.03
CA LEU A 799 -38.93 1.05 6.96
C LEU A 799 -37.45 1.31 7.37
N ASP A 800 -36.83 2.38 6.88
CA ASP A 800 -35.49 2.77 7.35
C ASP A 800 -35.49 3.01 8.87
N PRO A 801 -34.51 2.46 9.61
CA PRO A 801 -34.33 2.76 11.03
C PRO A 801 -33.96 4.24 11.24
N PRO A 802 -34.19 4.80 12.44
CA PRO A 802 -33.80 6.18 12.75
C PRO A 802 -32.30 6.45 12.51
N SER A 803 -31.45 5.47 12.84
CA SER A 803 -29.99 5.55 12.70
C SER A 803 -29.51 5.85 11.28
N VAL A 804 -30.05 5.17 10.25
CA VAL A 804 -29.64 5.45 8.87
C VAL A 804 -30.15 6.81 8.37
N ARG A 805 -31.31 7.26 8.86
CA ARG A 805 -31.83 8.60 8.54
C ARG A 805 -30.93 9.69 9.13
N GLU A 806 -30.43 9.47 10.35
CA GLU A 806 -29.46 10.36 11.01
C GLU A 806 -28.08 10.31 10.33
N ALA A 807 -27.63 9.14 9.88
CA ALA A 807 -26.39 8.94 9.11
C ALA A 807 -26.42 9.71 7.78
N ARG A 808 -27.43 9.47 6.93
CA ARG A 808 -27.60 10.19 5.65
C ARG A 808 -27.67 11.71 5.84
N ALA A 809 -28.34 12.18 6.89
CA ALA A 809 -28.41 13.60 7.22
C ALA A 809 -27.05 14.16 7.69
N LEU A 810 -26.17 13.36 8.30
CA LEU A 810 -24.81 13.74 8.69
C LEU A 810 -23.85 13.73 7.49
N GLU A 811 -23.93 12.71 6.64
CA GLU A 811 -23.21 12.62 5.36
C GLU A 811 -23.50 13.84 4.48
N GLU A 812 -24.77 14.22 4.33
CA GLU A 812 -25.16 15.44 3.60
C GLU A 812 -24.49 16.71 4.16
N ARG A 813 -24.44 16.90 5.48
CA ARG A 813 -23.79 18.07 6.08
C ARG A 813 -22.29 18.14 5.76
N TYR A 814 -21.61 16.98 5.68
CA TYR A 814 -20.22 16.93 5.23
C TYR A 814 -20.10 17.25 3.73
N ILE A 815 -20.99 16.71 2.89
CA ILE A 815 -21.04 17.00 1.45
C ILE A 815 -21.25 18.50 1.20
N GLU A 816 -22.21 19.14 1.88
CA GLU A 816 -22.44 20.59 1.83
C GLU A 816 -21.17 21.37 2.21
N LYS A 817 -20.55 21.01 3.34
CA LYS A 817 -19.30 21.63 3.83
C LYS A 817 -18.18 21.54 2.81
N TRP A 818 -17.91 20.36 2.26
CA TRP A 818 -16.80 20.14 1.34
C TRP A 818 -17.02 20.81 -0.03
N VAL A 819 -18.25 20.80 -0.55
CA VAL A 819 -18.60 21.53 -1.78
C VAL A 819 -18.47 23.04 -1.60
N ALA A 820 -18.86 23.58 -0.43
CA ALA A 820 -18.67 25.00 -0.11
C ALA A 820 -17.18 25.37 -0.04
N GLN A 821 -16.37 24.60 0.68
CA GLN A 821 -14.92 24.79 0.78
C GLN A 821 -14.22 24.71 -0.59
N ALA A 822 -14.61 23.77 -1.46
CA ALA A 822 -14.06 23.65 -2.81
C ALA A 822 -14.31 24.91 -3.65
N ARG A 823 -15.54 25.44 -3.61
CA ARG A 823 -15.92 26.71 -4.25
C ARG A 823 -15.19 27.92 -3.67
N GLU A 824 -14.83 27.90 -2.39
CA GLU A 824 -13.99 28.94 -1.78
C GLU A 824 -12.53 28.86 -2.25
N ARG A 825 -11.94 27.65 -2.30
CA ARG A 825 -10.60 27.42 -2.84
C ARG A 825 -10.47 27.91 -4.29
N SER A 826 -11.44 27.58 -5.15
CA SER A 826 -11.46 28.05 -6.55
C SER A 826 -11.55 29.59 -6.63
N ARG A 827 -12.47 30.22 -5.88
CA ARG A 827 -12.61 31.69 -5.85
C ARG A 827 -11.32 32.39 -5.38
N ALA A 828 -10.65 31.86 -4.35
CA ALA A 828 -9.38 32.39 -3.88
C ALA A 828 -8.26 32.26 -4.94
N ARG A 829 -8.20 31.12 -5.64
CA ARG A 829 -7.26 30.89 -6.75
C ARG A 829 -7.49 31.84 -7.93
N ALA A 830 -8.76 32.04 -8.32
CA ALA A 830 -9.14 32.99 -9.37
C ALA A 830 -8.77 34.44 -8.99
N ALA A 831 -9.01 34.83 -7.73
CA ALA A 831 -8.62 36.14 -7.21
C ALA A 831 -7.09 36.37 -7.32
N LEU A 832 -6.27 35.40 -6.89
CA LEU A 832 -4.80 35.47 -7.01
C LEU A 832 -4.32 35.61 -8.47
N HIS A 833 -4.93 34.89 -9.41
CA HIS A 833 -4.60 35.04 -10.83
C HIS A 833 -5.02 36.40 -11.39
N SER A 834 -6.14 36.97 -10.94
CA SER A 834 -6.58 38.31 -11.36
C SER A 834 -5.70 39.44 -10.82
N SER A 835 -5.22 39.33 -9.57
CA SER A 835 -4.36 40.35 -8.95
C SER A 835 -2.91 40.32 -9.46
N GLY A 836 -2.43 39.16 -9.92
CA GLY A 836 -1.09 39.04 -10.54
C GLY A 836 -0.95 39.64 -11.94
N GLY A 837 -2.06 40.05 -12.59
CA GLY A 837 -2.05 40.61 -13.94
C GLY A 837 -1.78 42.12 -14.04
N GLY A 838 -1.73 42.83 -12.92
CA GLY A 838 -1.69 44.29 -12.88
C GLY A 838 -0.49 44.89 -12.12
N GLY A 839 0.55 45.27 -12.86
CA GLY A 839 1.54 46.25 -12.38
C GLY A 839 2.90 45.69 -11.96
N THR A 840 3.93 46.15 -12.65
CA THR A 840 5.33 46.06 -12.20
C THR A 840 5.54 46.87 -10.92
N GLY A 841 5.84 46.22 -9.79
CA GLY A 841 6.15 46.87 -8.53
C GLY A 841 6.84 45.92 -7.55
N LEU A 842 8.17 45.97 -7.48
CA LEU A 842 8.96 45.17 -6.55
C LEU A 842 8.89 45.74 -5.12
N GLY A 843 8.56 44.89 -4.15
CA GLY A 843 8.85 45.11 -2.72
C GLY A 843 7.63 45.42 -1.83
N GLY A 844 7.37 44.56 -0.85
CA GLY A 844 6.60 44.90 0.37
C GLY A 844 5.39 44.02 0.72
N GLY A 845 4.74 43.35 -0.23
CA GLY A 845 3.42 42.75 0.00
C GLY A 845 3.37 41.37 0.71
N ALA A 846 4.49 40.65 0.82
CA ALA A 846 4.46 39.23 1.18
C ALA A 846 4.21 38.94 2.68
N GLU A 847 4.58 39.85 3.58
CA GLU A 847 4.43 39.63 5.04
C GLU A 847 3.00 39.89 5.55
N ALA A 848 2.23 40.76 4.87
CA ALA A 848 0.90 41.16 5.32
C ALA A 848 -0.16 40.04 5.19
N VAL A 849 0.00 39.12 4.23
CA VAL A 849 -0.99 38.04 3.98
C VAL A 849 -0.78 36.85 4.91
N HIS A 850 0.46 36.59 5.36
CA HIS A 850 0.73 35.49 6.27
C HIS A 850 0.17 35.76 7.69
N GLY A 851 0.14 37.03 8.12
CA GLY A 851 -0.48 37.44 9.38
C GLY A 851 -2.01 37.34 9.42
N ALA A 852 -2.69 37.34 8.27
CA ALA A 852 -4.16 37.30 8.21
C ALA A 852 -4.74 35.87 8.25
N LEU A 853 -3.95 34.85 7.88
CA LEU A 853 -4.35 33.44 7.86
C LEU A 853 -4.07 32.71 9.18
N VAL A 854 -3.20 33.26 10.05
CA VAL A 854 -2.83 32.66 11.35
C VAL A 854 -3.67 33.23 12.52
N ALA A 855 -4.56 34.18 12.25
CA ALA A 855 -5.38 34.86 13.27
C ALA A 855 -6.85 34.38 13.33
N LYS A 856 -7.16 33.21 12.77
CA LYS A 856 -8.51 32.64 12.75
C LYS A 856 -8.60 31.10 12.78
N GLU A 857 -7.54 30.47 13.29
CA GLU A 857 -7.59 29.21 14.04
C GLU A 857 -7.38 29.55 15.54
#